data_AF-A0A8S1QZ58-F1
#
_entry.id   AF-A0A8S1QZ58-F1
#
_cell.length_a   1.000
_cell.length_b   1.000
_cell.length_c   1.000
_cell.angle_alpha   90.00
_cell.angle_beta   90.00
_cell.angle_gamma   90.00
#
_symmetry.space_group_name_H-M   'P 1'
#
loop_
_entity.id
_entity.type
_entity.pdbx_description
1 polymer ?
#
loop_
_entity_poly.entity_id
_entity_poly.type
_entity_poly.pdbx_seq_one_letter_code
_entity_poly.pdbx_strand_id
1 'polypeptide(L)'
;MNQSEIPSKKICVQQEYRKEIEIEDNLRKVKIQVKYTKDQKIIYSRDEIILRVEENRNSIFNPETFINIEQIKNLEWQIEKGQGDQDIVKWIALWNGEVLMNVGGYCYNGLKQGIWKELIKNYSSNSQVYEVGEYNNGIRIGRWFYIYNNKQINHGYYNEEGVKQGKWIELRDRFMDDFQAYYNGEYNIDGKQIGIWEIMYKQDGEKDYKQIVGGSYHIKENFLRKVGTWIELSEGFCSKSQIIYKGEYNIYGQKIDRWNIMYKEFQKKKYKNLGGGNYFGIEKYSIKTGKWTELSDGYDYNKQVTYIGNYDQEGQKTGLWKIGREGQLSDGGLYRKINGVSRQIGKWVELSEDFNKDFQVTYEGLYNINGQKQGRWDILFEENLVGGGQYDDQDGVSMKIGEWIELFQGFQKNSQVTYQGQYNKRGIKKGRWDIKYCIPGQKEYKQIGGGFYEEQDYLSVKIGNWIELSQGFQKDSQVIYDGEYNRNGIKKGRWDIKYCIDGQNLYKQIGGGSYNQKDGFAIKIGMWIEEWVKFGYMKEVIFKGEYNMKGFKKGRWDILYRKYGRVEYKLLGGGEYQEGNSKKIGKWIELSDNFCGLSQVTYEGEYNLKGKTIGRWDISHDGKQIGGGQYQEQNGISIKVGDWLELSEQFRKFNQIAYQGKYNDQGLKIGKWVKMNLRNQQNSSQIKFKGIKKGRWDIKYCIPGQKEYKQIGGGFYEEQDYLSVKIGNWIELSQGFQKDSQVIYDGEYNRNGIKKGRWDIKYCIDGQNLYKQIGGGSYNQKDGFAIKIGMWIEEWVKFGYMKEVIFKGEYNMKGFKKGRWDILYRKYGRVEYKLLGGGEYQEGNSKKIGKWIELSDNFCGLSQVTYEGEYNLKGKTIGRWDISHDGKQIGGGQYQEQNGISIKVGDWLELSEQFRKFNQIAYQGKYNDQGLKIGKWVKMNLRNQQNSSQIKFKY
;
A
#
# COMPACT_ATOMS: atom_id res chain seq x y z
N MET A 1 33.19 -41.03 50.51
CA MET A 1 31.89 -41.53 49.98
C MET A 1 31.19 -40.37 49.31
N ASN A 2 30.72 -40.60 48.10
CA ASN A 2 30.45 -39.61 47.06
C ASN A 2 29.24 -38.71 47.33
N GLN A 3 29.44 -37.39 47.20
CA GLN A 3 28.39 -36.47 46.76
C GLN A 3 28.96 -35.60 45.63
N SER A 4 28.27 -35.67 44.49
CA SER A 4 28.54 -34.96 43.25
C SER A 4 28.33 -33.44 43.42
N GLU A 5 29.38 -32.67 43.16
CA GLU A 5 29.29 -31.21 43.04
C GLU A 5 28.58 -30.82 41.73
N ILE A 6 27.57 -29.96 41.86
CA ILE A 6 26.94 -29.23 40.75
C ILE A 6 27.94 -28.17 40.26
N PRO A 7 28.27 -28.09 38.96
CA PRO A 7 29.18 -27.05 38.47
C PRO A 7 28.44 -25.71 38.48
N SER A 8 28.82 -24.85 39.42
CA SER A 8 28.46 -23.44 39.43
C SER A 8 29.05 -22.75 38.19
N LYS A 9 28.17 -22.28 37.28
CA LYS A 9 28.55 -21.42 36.16
C LYS A 9 29.11 -20.10 36.73
N LYS A 10 30.44 -19.98 36.75
CA LYS A 10 31.14 -18.71 36.98
C LYS A 10 30.71 -17.70 35.91
N ILE A 11 30.01 -16.66 36.36
CA ILE A 11 29.64 -15.49 35.56
C ILE A 11 30.92 -14.75 35.20
N CYS A 12 31.26 -14.79 33.91
CA CYS A 12 32.43 -14.12 33.34
C CYS A 12 32.21 -12.61 33.29
N VAL A 13 33.27 -11.86 33.58
CA VAL A 13 33.35 -10.39 33.58
C VAL A 13 32.91 -9.82 32.23
N GLN A 14 31.98 -8.86 32.25
CA GLN A 14 31.27 -8.28 31.11
C GLN A 14 32.21 -7.54 30.12
N GLN A 15 32.58 -8.22 29.03
CA GLN A 15 33.09 -7.57 27.82
C GLN A 15 31.93 -6.96 27.02
N GLU A 16 32.13 -5.76 26.45
CA GLU A 16 31.20 -5.23 25.45
C GLU A 16 31.18 -6.17 24.24
N TYR A 17 30.02 -6.73 23.93
CA TYR A 17 29.85 -7.62 22.77
C TYR A 17 29.24 -6.83 21.61
N ARG A 18 29.88 -6.90 20.44
CA ARG A 18 29.40 -6.32 19.17
C ARG A 18 29.09 -7.42 18.19
N LYS A 19 27.93 -7.35 17.54
CA LYS A 19 27.51 -8.28 16.49
C LYS A 19 26.95 -7.49 15.32
N GLU A 20 27.37 -7.83 14.11
CA GLU A 20 26.71 -7.36 12.88
C GLU A 20 25.65 -8.38 12.46
N ILE A 21 24.48 -7.89 12.05
CA ILE A 21 23.40 -8.70 11.49
C ILE A 21 22.89 -8.08 10.19
N GLU A 22 22.51 -8.91 9.22
CA GLU A 22 21.84 -8.45 8.00
C GLU A 22 20.32 -8.45 8.20
N ILE A 23 19.67 -7.34 7.87
CA ILE A 23 18.25 -7.05 8.07
C ILE A 23 17.68 -6.49 6.77
N GLU A 24 16.38 -6.65 6.52
CA GLU A 24 15.75 -6.09 5.31
C GLU A 24 15.17 -4.67 5.55
N ASP A 25 15.39 -3.76 4.58
CA ASP A 25 14.82 -2.41 4.48
C ASP A 25 14.26 -2.21 3.06
N ASN A 26 12.93 -2.19 2.93
CA ASN A 26 12.23 -1.83 1.68
C ASN A 26 12.86 -2.43 0.40
N LEU A 27 13.10 -3.75 0.41
CA LEU A 27 13.70 -4.57 -0.66
C LEU A 27 15.24 -4.74 -0.65
N ARG A 28 15.98 -4.08 0.24
CA ARG A 28 17.45 -4.22 0.35
C ARG A 28 17.85 -4.90 1.65
N LYS A 29 18.83 -5.79 1.59
CA LYS A 29 19.53 -6.28 2.79
C LYS A 29 20.48 -5.18 3.26
N VAL A 30 20.39 -4.81 4.52
CA VAL A 30 21.16 -3.77 5.18
C VAL A 30 21.84 -4.37 6.40
N LYS A 31 23.10 -4.00 6.63
CA LYS A 31 23.81 -4.41 7.83
C LYS A 31 23.43 -3.50 9.00
N ILE A 32 23.11 -4.09 10.13
CA ILE A 32 22.79 -3.41 11.38
C ILE A 32 23.77 -3.90 12.44
N GLN A 33 24.33 -2.96 13.18
CA GLN A 33 25.17 -3.23 14.34
C GLN A 33 24.30 -3.37 15.59
N VAL A 34 24.43 -4.49 16.28
CA VAL A 34 23.85 -4.75 17.60
C VAL A 34 24.95 -4.69 18.64
N LYS A 35 24.89 -3.69 19.52
CA LYS A 35 25.84 -3.49 20.62
C LYS A 35 25.17 -3.82 21.95
N TYR A 36 25.79 -4.68 22.75
CA TYR A 36 25.40 -4.95 24.13
C TYR A 36 26.29 -4.12 25.05
N THR A 37 25.67 -3.30 25.89
CA THR A 37 26.38 -2.40 26.79
C THR A 37 26.47 -2.97 28.22
N LYS A 38 27.38 -2.42 29.02
CA LYS A 38 27.58 -2.81 30.43
C LYS A 38 26.37 -2.50 31.31
N ASP A 39 25.61 -1.47 30.98
CA ASP A 39 24.36 -1.10 31.64
C ASP A 39 23.15 -1.94 31.16
N GLN A 40 23.42 -3.13 30.60
CA GLN A 40 22.41 -4.07 30.13
C GLN A 40 21.47 -3.44 29.08
N LYS A 41 21.99 -2.64 28.15
CA LYS A 41 21.21 -2.15 27.00
C LYS A 41 21.63 -2.87 25.72
N ILE A 42 20.67 -3.00 24.82
CA ILE A 42 20.85 -3.49 23.46
C ILE A 42 20.62 -2.30 22.54
N ILE A 43 21.68 -1.90 21.82
CA ILE A 43 21.64 -0.78 20.88
C ILE A 43 21.67 -1.35 19.47
N TYR A 44 20.63 -1.05 18.70
CA TYR A 44 20.56 -1.32 17.27
C TYR A 44 20.93 -0.04 16.53
N SER A 45 21.92 -0.10 15.63
CA SER A 45 22.36 1.06 14.86
C SER A 45 22.74 0.70 13.44
N ARG A 46 22.61 1.65 12.51
CA ARG A 46 23.02 1.53 11.11
C ARG A 46 23.75 2.80 10.72
N ASP A 47 24.95 2.65 10.17
CA ASP A 47 25.78 3.80 9.75
C ASP A 47 25.91 4.84 10.89
N GLU A 48 26.15 4.35 12.12
CA GLU A 48 26.21 5.11 13.38
C GLU A 48 24.90 5.79 13.84
N ILE A 49 23.83 5.70 13.05
CA ILE A 49 22.50 6.17 13.44
C ILE A 49 21.84 5.12 14.33
N ILE A 50 21.56 5.49 15.57
CA ILE A 50 20.82 4.65 16.53
C ILE A 50 19.38 4.48 16.04
N LEU A 51 18.98 3.23 15.81
CA LEU A 51 17.63 2.85 15.40
C LEU A 51 16.76 2.54 16.61
N ARG A 52 17.32 1.88 17.63
CA ARG A 52 16.64 1.51 18.88
C ARG A 52 17.64 1.32 20.01
N VAL A 53 17.23 1.72 21.21
CA VAL A 53 17.89 1.36 22.46
C VAL A 53 16.88 0.62 23.32
N GLU A 54 17.21 -0.60 23.72
CA GLU A 54 16.35 -1.44 24.54
C GLU A 54 17.05 -1.75 25.85
N GLU A 55 16.35 -1.57 26.97
CA GLU A 55 16.84 -2.00 28.27
C GLU A 55 16.58 -3.50 28.42
N ASN A 56 17.64 -4.28 28.62
CA ASN A 56 17.56 -5.71 28.90
C ASN A 56 17.10 -5.93 30.35
N ARG A 57 15.85 -5.55 30.63
CA ARG A 57 15.25 -5.62 31.98
C ARG A 57 15.05 -7.05 32.47
N ASN A 58 15.09 -8.04 31.56
CA ASN A 58 14.89 -9.45 31.87
C ASN A 58 16.05 -10.27 31.30
N SER A 59 17.09 -10.50 32.11
CA SER A 59 18.26 -11.33 31.78
C SER A 59 17.95 -12.78 31.39
N ILE A 60 16.68 -13.20 31.49
CA ILE A 60 16.19 -14.56 31.26
C ILE A 60 15.96 -14.83 29.76
N PHE A 61 15.77 -13.79 28.93
CA PHE A 61 15.40 -13.99 27.52
C PHE A 61 16.52 -13.62 26.56
N ASN A 62 16.74 -14.50 25.58
CA ASN A 62 17.55 -14.17 24.42
C ASN A 62 16.83 -13.06 23.63
N PRO A 63 17.53 -12.00 23.23
CA PRO A 63 16.92 -10.93 22.45
C PRO A 63 16.34 -11.47 21.15
N GLU A 64 15.15 -10.97 20.82
CA GLU A 64 14.45 -11.34 19.61
C GLU A 64 15.31 -10.98 18.39
N THR A 65 15.46 -11.94 17.46
CA THR A 65 16.21 -11.70 16.24
C THR A 65 15.31 -11.00 15.24
N PHE A 66 15.33 -9.67 15.23
CA PHE A 66 14.64 -8.89 14.22
C PHE A 66 15.31 -9.08 12.85
N ILE A 67 14.50 -9.32 11.82
CA ILE A 67 14.96 -9.35 10.42
C ILE A 67 14.39 -8.20 9.59
N ASN A 68 13.59 -7.34 10.21
CA ASN A 68 12.96 -6.18 9.60
C ASN A 68 13.30 -4.91 10.38
N ILE A 69 13.80 -3.88 9.69
CA ILE A 69 14.13 -2.59 10.29
C ILE A 69 12.91 -1.87 10.89
N GLU A 70 11.71 -2.06 10.34
CA GLU A 70 10.48 -1.51 10.91
C GLU A 70 10.14 -2.14 12.26
N GLN A 71 10.37 -3.46 12.42
CA GLN A 71 10.15 -4.10 13.73
C GLN A 71 11.13 -3.54 14.76
N ILE A 72 12.41 -3.34 14.39
CA ILE A 72 13.38 -2.71 15.29
C ILE A 72 12.86 -1.34 15.73
N LYS A 73 12.40 -0.50 14.80
CA LYS A 73 11.98 0.87 15.09
C LYS A 73 10.66 0.96 15.86
N ASN A 74 9.71 0.08 15.54
CA ASN A 74 8.31 0.29 15.90
C ASN A 74 7.76 -0.75 16.87
N LEU A 75 8.31 -1.97 16.95
CA LEU A 75 7.76 -3.02 17.79
C LEU A 75 8.22 -2.88 19.24
N GLU A 76 7.29 -2.70 20.15
CA GLU A 76 7.56 -2.75 21.59
C GLU A 76 6.68 -3.83 22.22
N TRP A 77 7.21 -4.53 23.22
CA TRP A 77 6.45 -5.50 23.99
C TRP A 77 6.21 -4.97 25.40
N GLN A 78 4.96 -5.06 25.87
CA GLN A 78 4.56 -4.72 27.22
C GLN A 78 4.00 -5.94 27.94
N ILE A 79 4.17 -5.95 29.26
CA ILE A 79 3.67 -7.00 30.15
C ILE A 79 2.56 -6.41 31.02
N GLU A 80 1.38 -7.05 30.97
CA GLU A 80 0.27 -6.80 31.87
C GLU A 80 0.27 -7.91 32.94
N LYS A 81 0.55 -7.54 34.20
CA LYS A 81 0.52 -8.49 35.34
C LYS A 81 -0.93 -8.72 35.76
N GLY A 82 -1.34 -9.99 35.88
CA GLY A 82 -2.66 -10.34 36.41
C GLY A 82 -2.80 -9.93 37.88
N GLN A 83 -4.00 -9.49 38.29
CA GLN A 83 -4.32 -9.28 39.70
C GLN A 83 -4.59 -10.65 40.35
N GLY A 84 -3.57 -11.27 40.97
CA GLY A 84 -3.80 -12.40 41.88
C GLY A 84 -2.81 -13.57 41.79
N ASP A 85 -2.05 -13.71 40.70
CA ASP A 85 -1.04 -14.77 40.56
C ASP A 85 0.26 -14.16 40.02
N GLN A 86 1.37 -14.32 40.76
CA GLN A 86 2.67 -13.77 40.34
C GLN A 86 3.23 -14.44 39.09
N ASP A 87 2.69 -15.60 38.71
CA ASP A 87 3.28 -16.48 37.71
C ASP A 87 2.62 -16.36 36.32
N ILE A 88 1.47 -15.68 36.21
CA ILE A 88 0.76 -15.47 34.93
C ILE A 88 0.93 -14.02 34.47
N VAL A 89 1.60 -13.86 33.34
CA VAL A 89 1.80 -12.55 32.70
C VAL A 89 1.21 -12.54 31.29
N LYS A 90 0.55 -11.46 30.92
CA LYS A 90 0.01 -11.28 29.57
C LYS A 90 0.89 -10.35 28.76
N TRP A 91 1.31 -10.79 27.60
CA TRP A 91 2.12 -10.01 26.67
C TRP A 91 1.23 -9.24 25.71
N ILE A 92 1.60 -7.98 25.46
CA ILE A 92 0.91 -7.08 24.54
C ILE A 92 1.95 -6.49 23.60
N ALA A 93 1.73 -6.59 22.29
CA ALA A 93 2.57 -5.92 21.31
C ALA A 93 2.07 -4.50 21.03
N LEU A 94 2.98 -3.55 20.93
CA LEU A 94 2.76 -2.19 20.46
C LEU A 94 3.52 -1.99 19.16
N TRP A 95 2.93 -1.28 18.22
CA TRP A 95 3.55 -0.88 16.97
C TRP A 95 3.51 0.63 16.85
N ASN A 96 4.68 1.26 16.87
CA ASN A 96 4.83 2.72 16.87
C ASN A 96 4.04 3.38 18.02
N GLY A 97 4.09 2.74 19.21
CA GLY A 97 3.35 3.17 20.41
C GLY A 97 1.85 2.85 20.42
N GLU A 98 1.29 2.31 19.34
CA GLU A 98 -0.13 1.88 19.29
C GLU A 98 -0.26 0.40 19.66
N VAL A 99 -1.18 0.05 20.56
CA VAL A 99 -1.42 -1.35 20.93
C VAL A 99 -1.96 -2.14 19.71
N LEU A 100 -1.35 -3.28 19.39
CA LEU A 100 -1.84 -4.18 18.36
C LEU A 100 -2.93 -5.09 18.93
N MET A 101 -4.15 -4.98 18.40
CA MET A 101 -5.30 -5.69 18.95
C MET A 101 -5.10 -7.22 19.00
N ASN A 102 -5.25 -7.75 20.22
CA ASN A 102 -5.15 -9.16 20.56
C ASN A 102 -3.81 -9.81 20.19
N VAL A 103 -2.74 -9.03 19.98
CA VAL A 103 -1.40 -9.58 19.68
C VAL A 103 -0.64 -9.83 20.97
N GLY A 104 -0.07 -11.03 21.09
CA GLY A 104 0.50 -11.58 22.31
C GLY A 104 -0.32 -12.75 22.84
N GLY A 105 -0.16 -13.05 24.13
CA GLY A 105 -0.81 -14.16 24.81
C GLY A 105 -0.36 -14.25 26.26
N TYR A 106 -0.70 -15.35 26.93
CA TYR A 106 -0.33 -15.58 28.33
C TYR A 106 0.95 -16.39 28.42
N CYS A 107 1.84 -16.00 29.33
CA CYS A 107 2.96 -16.81 29.77
C CYS A 107 2.72 -17.27 31.22
N TYR A 108 3.06 -18.53 31.49
CA TYR A 108 3.14 -19.11 32.82
C TYR A 108 4.59 -19.54 33.06
N ASN A 109 5.22 -19.07 34.14
CA ASN A 109 6.64 -19.33 34.44
C ASN A 109 7.59 -18.97 33.28
N GLY A 110 7.29 -17.88 32.56
CA GLY A 110 8.07 -17.43 31.41
C GLY A 110 7.86 -18.23 30.12
N LEU A 111 7.05 -19.30 30.14
CA LEU A 111 6.72 -20.12 28.97
C LEU A 111 5.34 -19.74 28.42
N LYS A 112 5.23 -19.67 27.09
CA LYS A 112 3.97 -19.35 26.41
C LYS A 112 2.92 -20.44 26.65
N GLN A 113 1.68 -20.04 26.91
CA GLN A 113 0.52 -20.90 27.14
C GLN A 113 -0.73 -20.42 26.41
N GLY A 114 -1.58 -21.36 26.00
CA GLY A 114 -2.89 -21.10 25.42
C GLY A 114 -2.82 -20.45 24.04
N ILE A 115 -3.87 -19.71 23.67
CA ILE A 115 -3.95 -19.06 22.35
C ILE A 115 -3.03 -17.85 22.29
N TRP A 116 -2.17 -17.83 21.27
CA TRP A 116 -1.30 -16.71 20.94
C TRP A 116 -1.61 -16.18 19.56
N LYS A 117 -1.46 -14.86 19.41
CA LYS A 117 -1.42 -14.17 18.11
C LYS A 117 -0.08 -13.47 17.98
N GLU A 118 0.75 -13.94 17.08
CA GLU A 118 2.13 -13.51 16.91
C GLU A 118 2.31 -12.74 15.60
N LEU A 119 3.29 -11.85 15.56
CA LEU A 119 3.70 -11.17 14.34
C LEU A 119 4.54 -12.14 13.50
N ILE A 120 4.34 -12.18 12.19
CA ILE A 120 5.26 -12.94 11.34
C ILE A 120 6.67 -12.32 11.39
N LYS A 121 7.67 -13.12 11.04
CA LYS A 121 9.08 -12.75 11.09
C LYS A 121 9.39 -11.43 10.34
N ASN A 122 8.67 -11.15 9.26
CA ASN A 122 8.81 -9.95 8.42
C ASN A 122 7.64 -8.97 8.55
N TYR A 123 6.95 -8.93 9.69
CA TYR A 123 5.83 -8.02 9.92
C TYR A 123 6.25 -6.56 9.69
N SER A 124 5.43 -5.81 8.95
CA SER A 124 5.65 -4.39 8.67
C SER A 124 4.33 -3.65 8.62
N SER A 125 4.39 -2.32 8.52
CA SER A 125 3.19 -1.49 8.35
C SER A 125 2.41 -1.86 7.07
N ASN A 126 3.11 -2.38 6.05
CA ASN A 126 2.53 -2.88 4.79
C ASN A 126 2.23 -4.39 4.80
N SER A 127 2.71 -5.12 5.82
CA SER A 127 2.64 -6.57 5.97
C SER A 127 2.08 -6.89 7.36
N GLN A 128 0.80 -6.56 7.57
CA GLN A 128 0.11 -6.78 8.84
C GLN A 128 -0.42 -8.22 8.93
N VAL A 129 0.51 -9.16 8.97
CA VAL A 129 0.20 -10.59 9.03
C VAL A 129 0.51 -11.16 10.40
N TYR A 130 -0.43 -11.94 10.93
CA TYR A 130 -0.30 -12.60 12.23
C TYR A 130 -0.35 -14.11 12.09
N GLU A 131 0.38 -14.84 12.93
CA GLU A 131 0.20 -16.28 13.16
C GLU A 131 -0.65 -16.48 14.41
N VAL A 132 -1.68 -17.32 14.34
CA VAL A 132 -2.54 -17.63 15.48
C VAL A 132 -2.62 -19.13 15.70
N GLY A 133 -2.39 -19.56 16.93
CA GLY A 133 -2.51 -20.95 17.35
C GLY A 133 -2.27 -21.11 18.84
N GLU A 134 -2.08 -22.35 19.28
CA GLU A 134 -1.97 -22.70 20.69
C GLU A 134 -0.54 -23.04 21.09
N TYR A 135 -0.15 -22.60 22.28
CA TYR A 135 1.06 -22.99 22.97
C TYR A 135 0.75 -23.86 24.18
N ASN A 136 1.58 -24.86 24.42
CA ASN A 136 1.63 -25.62 25.67
C ASN A 136 3.09 -25.68 26.15
N ASN A 137 3.38 -25.05 27.30
CA ASN A 137 4.73 -24.98 27.88
C ASN A 137 5.80 -24.45 26.92
N GLY A 138 5.46 -23.43 26.13
CA GLY A 138 6.37 -22.83 25.15
C GLY A 138 6.49 -23.60 23.82
N ILE A 139 5.80 -24.73 23.67
CA ILE A 139 5.74 -25.54 22.44
C ILE A 139 4.47 -25.18 21.65
N ARG A 140 4.60 -24.91 20.35
CA ARG A 140 3.44 -24.68 19.46
C ARG A 140 2.74 -26.00 19.24
N ILE A 141 1.43 -26.09 19.48
CA ILE A 141 0.64 -27.31 19.28
C ILE A 141 -0.61 -27.04 18.44
N GLY A 142 -1.18 -28.09 17.87
CA GLY A 142 -2.48 -28.04 17.22
C GLY A 142 -2.50 -27.20 15.94
N ARG A 143 -3.66 -26.62 15.64
CA ARG A 143 -3.88 -25.88 14.40
C ARG A 143 -3.34 -24.46 14.51
N TRP A 144 -2.51 -24.07 13.54
CA TRP A 144 -2.00 -22.72 13.37
C TRP A 144 -2.47 -22.12 12.05
N PHE A 145 -2.83 -20.85 12.03
CA PHE A 145 -3.29 -20.16 10.83
C PHE A 145 -2.77 -18.73 10.76
N TYR A 146 -2.80 -18.15 9.56
CA TYR A 146 -2.42 -16.77 9.37
C TYR A 146 -3.67 -15.87 9.38
N ILE A 147 -3.54 -14.66 9.90
CA ILE A 147 -4.52 -13.58 9.74
C ILE A 147 -3.87 -12.47 8.95
N TYR A 148 -4.50 -12.07 7.85
CA TYR A 148 -4.07 -10.94 7.02
C TYR A 148 -5.28 -10.10 6.64
N ASN A 149 -5.22 -8.78 6.84
CA ASN A 149 -6.35 -7.88 6.59
C ASN A 149 -7.67 -8.37 7.26
N ASN A 150 -7.56 -8.83 8.51
CA ASN A 150 -8.63 -9.44 9.31
C ASN A 150 -9.31 -10.66 8.67
N LYS A 151 -8.65 -11.31 7.70
CA LYS A 151 -9.10 -12.56 7.10
C LYS A 151 -8.14 -13.65 7.51
N GLN A 152 -8.69 -14.75 8.03
CA GLN A 152 -7.95 -15.97 8.18
C GLN A 152 -7.54 -16.46 6.78
N ILE A 153 -6.24 -16.64 6.58
CA ILE A 153 -5.69 -17.26 5.39
C ILE A 153 -5.06 -18.58 5.83
N ASN A 154 -5.66 -19.68 5.36
CA ASN A 154 -5.09 -21.03 5.41
C ASN A 154 -4.75 -21.55 6.81
N HIS A 155 -4.13 -22.72 6.91
CA HIS A 155 -3.67 -23.30 8.19
C HIS A 155 -2.61 -24.38 8.00
N GLY A 156 -1.95 -24.74 9.09
CA GLY A 156 -1.09 -25.90 9.28
C GLY A 156 -1.35 -26.56 10.65
N TYR A 157 -0.71 -27.68 10.93
CA TYR A 157 -0.84 -28.42 12.19
C TYR A 157 0.52 -28.77 12.83
N TYR A 158 0.71 -28.41 14.09
CA TYR A 158 1.85 -28.84 14.91
C TYR A 158 1.43 -30.03 15.78
N ASN A 159 2.31 -31.03 15.90
CA ASN A 159 2.14 -32.11 16.87
C ASN A 159 2.47 -31.63 18.31
N GLU A 160 2.38 -32.55 19.27
CA GLU A 160 2.63 -32.26 20.70
C GLU A 160 4.09 -31.88 21.00
N GLU A 161 5.01 -32.20 20.10
CA GLU A 161 6.44 -31.88 20.19
C GLU A 161 6.80 -30.54 19.51
N GLY A 162 5.83 -29.86 18.89
CA GLY A 162 6.08 -28.61 18.16
C GLY A 162 6.64 -28.80 16.76
N VAL A 163 6.44 -29.99 16.19
CA VAL A 163 6.86 -30.34 14.84
C VAL A 163 5.70 -30.16 13.86
N LYS A 164 5.93 -29.47 12.73
CA LYS A 164 4.93 -29.28 11.67
C LYS A 164 4.58 -30.62 11.02
N GLN A 165 3.30 -30.90 10.77
CA GLN A 165 2.84 -32.14 10.13
C GLN A 165 1.69 -31.89 9.15
N GLY A 166 1.61 -32.74 8.13
CA GLY A 166 0.53 -32.73 7.14
C GLY A 166 0.54 -31.49 6.25
N LYS A 167 -0.63 -31.14 5.70
CA LYS A 167 -0.77 -30.00 4.78
C LYS A 167 -0.42 -28.69 5.48
N TRP A 168 0.42 -27.90 4.84
CA TRP A 168 0.93 -26.65 5.38
C TRP A 168 1.03 -25.58 4.31
N ILE A 169 0.85 -24.34 4.76
CA ILE A 169 1.09 -23.16 3.93
C ILE A 169 2.19 -22.30 4.56
N GLU A 170 3.25 -22.08 3.80
CA GLU A 170 4.35 -21.19 4.17
C GLU A 170 4.17 -19.87 3.43
N LEU A 171 3.98 -18.78 4.17
CA LEU A 171 4.02 -17.47 3.55
C LEU A 171 5.41 -17.19 3.02
N ARG A 172 5.50 -16.61 1.83
CA ARG A 172 6.79 -16.16 1.33
C ARG A 172 7.25 -14.95 2.14
N ASP A 173 8.56 -14.81 2.29
CA ASP A 173 9.17 -13.56 2.74
C ASP A 173 8.58 -12.37 1.98
N ARG A 174 8.25 -11.31 2.72
CA ARG A 174 7.63 -10.07 2.21
C ARG A 174 6.18 -10.21 1.75
N PHE A 175 5.39 -11.10 2.36
CA PHE A 175 3.95 -11.17 2.11
C PHE A 175 3.24 -9.83 2.44
N MET A 176 2.84 -9.05 1.43
CA MET A 176 2.24 -7.71 1.59
C MET A 176 1.18 -7.45 0.51
N ASP A 177 0.51 -6.30 0.52
CA ASP A 177 -0.63 -6.03 -0.39
C ASP A 177 -0.26 -6.21 -1.87
N ASP A 178 0.91 -5.68 -2.27
CA ASP A 178 1.45 -5.79 -3.63
C ASP A 178 2.11 -7.15 -3.93
N PHE A 179 2.26 -8.00 -2.91
CA PHE A 179 2.93 -9.28 -3.02
C PHE A 179 2.35 -10.36 -2.09
N GLN A 180 1.27 -11.00 -2.55
CA GLN A 180 0.61 -12.09 -1.83
C GLN A 180 0.97 -13.43 -2.48
N ALA A 181 2.08 -14.04 -2.05
CA ALA A 181 2.42 -15.41 -2.43
C ALA A 181 2.72 -16.30 -1.24
N TYR A 182 2.31 -17.55 -1.34
CA TYR A 182 2.60 -18.58 -0.35
C TYR A 182 2.89 -19.91 -1.03
N TYR A 183 3.60 -20.77 -0.34
CA TYR A 183 3.86 -22.13 -0.74
C TYR A 183 2.87 -23.06 -0.04
N ASN A 184 2.30 -24.01 -0.76
CA ASN A 184 1.34 -24.99 -0.26
C ASN A 184 1.91 -26.39 -0.48
N GLY A 185 2.15 -27.13 0.59
CA GLY A 185 2.73 -28.47 0.51
C GLY A 185 2.45 -29.29 1.76
N GLU A 186 3.27 -30.30 2.01
CA GLU A 186 3.09 -31.23 3.12
C GLU A 186 4.38 -31.42 3.91
N TYR A 187 4.24 -31.60 5.22
CA TYR A 187 5.30 -32.01 6.13
C TYR A 187 5.10 -33.47 6.57
N ASN A 188 6.18 -34.24 6.63
CA ASN A 188 6.18 -35.58 7.20
C ASN A 188 6.12 -35.53 8.74
N ILE A 189 6.09 -36.71 9.38
CA ILE A 189 6.04 -36.82 10.84
C ILE A 189 7.24 -36.19 11.57
N ASP A 190 8.40 -36.09 10.91
CA ASP A 190 9.64 -35.50 11.44
C ASP A 190 9.75 -33.99 11.17
N GLY A 191 8.71 -33.35 10.61
CA GLY A 191 8.73 -31.93 10.28
C GLY A 191 9.57 -31.57 9.07
N LYS A 192 9.84 -32.52 8.18
CA LYS A 192 10.51 -32.30 6.90
C LYS A 192 9.48 -32.13 5.78
N GLN A 193 9.73 -31.18 4.89
CA GLN A 193 8.89 -30.95 3.72
C GLN A 193 8.92 -32.19 2.80
N ILE A 194 7.77 -32.62 2.30
CA ILE A 194 7.66 -33.75 1.38
C ILE A 194 6.67 -33.42 0.25
N GLY A 195 6.73 -34.22 -0.82
CA GLY A 195 5.77 -34.14 -1.91
C GLY A 195 5.86 -32.85 -2.70
N ILE A 196 4.76 -32.50 -3.39
CA ILE A 196 4.67 -31.33 -4.25
C ILE A 196 4.37 -30.09 -3.40
N TRP A 197 5.18 -29.06 -3.58
CA TRP A 197 5.02 -27.74 -3.00
C TRP A 197 4.61 -26.76 -4.10
N GLU A 198 3.35 -26.34 -4.08
CA GLU A 198 2.77 -25.43 -5.06
C GLU A 198 2.97 -23.98 -4.65
N ILE A 199 3.27 -23.11 -5.60
CA ILE A 199 3.31 -21.66 -5.37
C ILE A 199 1.96 -21.07 -5.74
N MET A 200 1.30 -20.47 -4.76
CA MET A 200 0.04 -19.75 -4.93
C MET A 200 0.32 -18.25 -4.89
N TYR A 201 -0.17 -17.52 -5.89
CA TYR A 201 0.04 -16.08 -6.00
C TYR A 201 -1.26 -15.37 -6.35
N LYS A 202 -1.54 -14.28 -5.64
CA LYS A 202 -2.67 -13.41 -5.91
C LYS A 202 -2.17 -12.10 -6.52
N GLN A 203 -2.53 -11.89 -7.78
CA GLN A 203 -2.19 -10.66 -8.50
C GLN A 203 -3.03 -9.49 -7.97
N ASP A 204 -2.45 -8.30 -7.92
CA ASP A 204 -3.16 -7.09 -7.49
C ASP A 204 -4.46 -6.90 -8.29
N GLY A 205 -5.54 -6.59 -7.58
CA GLY A 205 -6.91 -6.49 -8.09
C GLY A 205 -7.65 -7.82 -8.32
N GLU A 206 -7.00 -8.98 -8.23
CA GLU A 206 -7.68 -10.29 -8.33
C GLU A 206 -8.26 -10.71 -6.98
N LYS A 207 -9.36 -11.47 -6.98
CA LYS A 207 -9.98 -11.98 -5.74
C LYS A 207 -9.32 -13.28 -5.26
N ASP A 208 -8.91 -14.12 -6.21
CA ASP A 208 -8.47 -15.49 -5.99
C ASP A 208 -6.95 -15.67 -6.22
N TYR A 209 -6.37 -16.65 -5.55
CA TYR A 209 -4.99 -17.06 -5.79
C TYR A 209 -4.91 -17.94 -7.04
N LYS A 210 -3.84 -17.77 -7.81
CA LYS A 210 -3.51 -18.61 -8.96
C LYS A 210 -2.27 -19.43 -8.64
N GLN A 211 -2.33 -20.70 -9.02
CA GLN A 211 -1.17 -21.57 -8.98
C GLN A 211 -0.16 -21.17 -10.07
N ILE A 212 1.08 -20.89 -9.68
CA ILE A 212 2.21 -20.64 -10.59
C ILE A 212 2.95 -21.96 -10.92
N VAL A 213 2.61 -23.06 -10.21
CA VAL A 213 3.31 -24.36 -10.16
C VAL A 213 4.62 -24.22 -9.37
N GLY A 214 4.98 -25.21 -8.55
CA GLY A 214 6.22 -25.23 -7.78
C GLY A 214 7.07 -26.47 -8.10
N GLY A 215 7.44 -27.28 -7.11
CA GLY A 215 8.22 -28.50 -7.34
C GLY A 215 8.15 -29.51 -6.18
N SER A 216 8.90 -30.62 -6.26
CA SER A 216 8.76 -31.75 -5.33
C SER A 216 9.95 -31.97 -4.38
N TYR A 217 9.72 -32.04 -3.08
CA TYR A 217 10.75 -32.43 -2.12
C TYR A 217 10.86 -33.94 -1.97
N HIS A 218 12.10 -34.43 -1.85
CA HIS A 218 12.41 -35.83 -1.55
C HIS A 218 13.40 -35.90 -0.38
N ILE A 219 13.19 -36.86 0.53
CA ILE A 219 14.10 -37.13 1.63
C ILE A 219 15.04 -38.26 1.19
N LYS A 220 16.34 -37.99 1.17
CA LYS A 220 17.37 -39.02 0.93
C LYS A 220 18.45 -38.87 1.99
N GLU A 221 18.78 -39.96 2.69
CA GLU A 221 19.80 -39.97 3.75
C GLU A 221 19.54 -38.93 4.84
N ASN A 222 18.29 -38.76 5.27
CA ASN A 222 17.86 -37.74 6.24
C ASN A 222 17.98 -36.27 5.80
N PHE A 223 18.49 -35.98 4.59
CA PHE A 223 18.55 -34.63 4.04
C PHE A 223 17.34 -34.35 3.13
N LEU A 224 16.72 -33.19 3.38
CA LEU A 224 15.64 -32.65 2.55
C LEU A 224 16.24 -32.05 1.27
N ARG A 225 15.83 -32.55 0.09
CA ARG A 225 16.37 -32.10 -1.19
C ARG A 225 15.22 -31.77 -2.16
N LYS A 226 15.34 -30.65 -2.89
CA LYS A 226 14.49 -30.36 -4.04
C LYS A 226 14.82 -31.34 -5.16
N VAL A 227 13.84 -31.92 -5.85
CA VAL A 227 14.08 -32.85 -6.97
C VAL A 227 13.13 -32.57 -8.14
N GLY A 228 13.55 -32.94 -9.34
CA GLY A 228 12.74 -32.83 -10.56
C GLY A 228 12.53 -31.38 -11.02
N THR A 229 11.49 -31.16 -11.83
CA THR A 229 11.17 -29.83 -12.36
C THR A 229 10.73 -28.87 -11.23
N TRP A 230 11.29 -27.66 -11.25
CA TRP A 230 11.01 -26.63 -10.26
C TRP A 230 10.71 -25.29 -10.90
N ILE A 231 9.89 -24.51 -10.21
CA ILE A 231 9.71 -23.08 -10.45
C ILE A 231 10.07 -22.32 -9.18
N GLU A 232 11.02 -21.40 -9.28
CA GLU A 232 11.43 -20.51 -8.18
C GLU A 232 10.98 -19.07 -8.48
N LEU A 233 10.51 -18.36 -7.46
CA LEU A 233 10.26 -16.92 -7.57
C LEU A 233 11.58 -16.15 -7.39
N SER A 234 11.81 -15.10 -8.16
CA SER A 234 12.96 -14.21 -7.91
C SER A 234 12.81 -13.45 -6.60
N GLU A 235 13.92 -13.07 -5.96
CA GLU A 235 13.92 -12.31 -4.69
C GLU A 235 13.06 -11.03 -4.77
N GLY A 236 13.10 -10.34 -5.91
CA GLY A 236 12.29 -9.15 -6.20
C GLY A 236 10.89 -9.40 -6.76
N PHE A 237 10.41 -10.66 -6.79
CA PHE A 237 9.12 -10.97 -7.40
C PHE A 237 7.98 -10.25 -6.67
N CYS A 238 7.22 -9.43 -7.40
CA CYS A 238 6.09 -8.63 -6.93
C CYS A 238 5.07 -8.41 -8.07
N SER A 239 3.98 -7.69 -7.82
CA SER A 239 2.99 -7.35 -8.86
C SER A 239 3.60 -6.66 -10.08
N LYS A 240 4.65 -5.84 -9.90
CA LYS A 240 5.37 -5.09 -10.93
C LYS A 240 6.52 -5.87 -11.60
N SER A 241 6.97 -6.96 -10.97
CA SER A 241 8.06 -7.81 -11.47
C SER A 241 7.74 -9.28 -11.21
N GLN A 242 7.10 -9.97 -12.16
CA GLN A 242 6.80 -11.40 -12.02
C GLN A 242 7.87 -12.21 -12.74
N ILE A 243 9.04 -12.40 -12.10
CA ILE A 243 10.15 -13.21 -12.63
C ILE A 243 10.18 -14.58 -11.93
N ILE A 244 10.10 -15.64 -12.72
CA ILE A 244 10.29 -17.00 -12.22
C ILE A 244 11.47 -17.68 -12.93
N TYR A 245 12.14 -18.57 -12.21
CA TYR A 245 13.19 -19.44 -12.73
C TYR A 245 12.62 -20.85 -12.86
N LYS A 246 12.68 -21.43 -14.06
CA LYS A 246 12.18 -22.77 -14.34
C LYS A 246 13.32 -23.67 -14.80
N GLY A 247 13.57 -24.76 -14.07
CA GLY A 247 14.59 -25.74 -14.43
C GLY A 247 14.43 -27.03 -13.65
N GLU A 248 15.49 -27.82 -13.55
CA GLU A 248 15.46 -29.13 -12.88
C GLU A 248 16.49 -29.23 -11.76
N TYR A 249 16.11 -29.99 -10.74
CA TYR A 249 16.97 -30.45 -9.67
C TYR A 249 17.26 -31.94 -9.80
N ASN A 250 18.51 -32.34 -9.60
CA ASN A 250 18.87 -33.76 -9.48
C ASN A 250 18.47 -34.32 -8.10
N ILE A 251 18.65 -35.63 -7.90
CA ILE A 251 18.38 -36.32 -6.63
C ILE A 251 19.23 -35.81 -5.45
N TYR A 252 20.29 -35.04 -5.74
CA TYR A 252 21.17 -34.44 -4.75
C TYR A 252 20.76 -33.01 -4.38
N GLY A 253 19.66 -32.48 -4.91
CA GLY A 253 19.21 -31.12 -4.59
C GLY A 253 19.98 -30.03 -5.33
N GLN A 254 20.69 -30.39 -6.39
CA GLN A 254 21.45 -29.44 -7.22
C GLN A 254 20.67 -29.10 -8.47
N LYS A 255 20.68 -27.82 -8.84
CA LYS A 255 20.26 -27.37 -10.16
C LYS A 255 21.14 -28.04 -11.20
N ILE A 256 20.50 -28.62 -12.21
CA ILE A 256 21.13 -29.24 -13.38
C ILE A 256 20.48 -28.72 -14.65
N ASP A 257 21.16 -28.91 -15.78
CA ASP A 257 20.67 -28.59 -17.12
C ASP A 257 20.17 -27.15 -17.25
N ARG A 258 19.25 -26.93 -18.18
CA ARG A 258 18.80 -25.59 -18.57
C ARG A 258 17.79 -25.02 -17.58
N TRP A 259 18.15 -23.86 -17.02
CA TRP A 259 17.28 -23.03 -16.21
C TRP A 259 16.84 -21.80 -16.98
N ASN A 260 15.55 -21.72 -17.31
CA ASN A 260 14.95 -20.60 -18.04
C ASN A 260 14.50 -19.50 -17.08
N ILE A 261 14.73 -18.26 -17.48
CA ILE A 261 14.23 -17.07 -16.80
C ILE A 261 12.97 -16.62 -17.51
N MET A 262 11.84 -16.64 -16.81
CA MET A 262 10.54 -16.34 -17.37
C MET A 262 10.00 -15.07 -16.71
N TYR A 263 9.58 -14.09 -17.50
CA TYR A 263 9.02 -12.83 -17.00
C TYR A 263 7.60 -12.62 -17.48
N LYS A 264 6.71 -12.22 -16.58
CA LYS A 264 5.35 -11.82 -16.91
C LYS A 264 5.18 -10.33 -16.64
N GLU A 265 5.00 -9.59 -17.73
CA GLU A 265 4.76 -8.15 -17.67
C GLU A 265 3.45 -7.84 -16.95
N PHE A 266 3.38 -6.69 -16.28
CA PHE A 266 2.17 -6.25 -15.59
C PHE A 266 0.96 -6.33 -16.54
N GLN A 267 -0.15 -6.88 -16.05
CA GLN A 267 -1.40 -7.13 -16.80
C GLN A 267 -1.35 -8.17 -17.93
N LYS A 268 -0.18 -8.64 -18.39
CA LYS A 268 -0.10 -9.72 -19.38
C LYS A 268 -0.41 -11.06 -18.73
N LYS A 269 -1.03 -11.98 -19.46
CA LYS A 269 -1.42 -13.31 -18.94
C LYS A 269 -0.33 -14.36 -19.04
N LYS A 270 0.62 -14.20 -19.96
CA LYS A 270 1.64 -15.21 -20.29
C LYS A 270 3.02 -14.74 -19.88
N TYR A 271 3.85 -15.67 -19.41
CA TYR A 271 5.27 -15.45 -19.21
C TYR A 271 6.01 -15.47 -20.56
N LYS A 272 6.96 -14.55 -20.76
CA LYS A 272 7.93 -14.52 -21.86
C LYS A 272 9.25 -15.12 -21.36
N ASN A 273 9.90 -15.96 -22.17
CA ASN A 273 11.23 -16.47 -21.86
C ASN A 273 12.26 -15.36 -22.13
N LEU A 274 12.97 -14.91 -21.11
CA LEU A 274 14.03 -13.90 -21.21
C LEU A 274 15.39 -14.51 -21.55
N GLY A 275 15.53 -15.84 -21.46
CA GLY A 275 16.80 -16.55 -21.62
C GLY A 275 17.02 -17.50 -20.44
N GLY A 276 18.26 -17.58 -19.97
CA GLY A 276 18.70 -18.50 -18.94
C GLY A 276 20.04 -19.10 -19.28
N GLY A 277 20.38 -20.24 -18.69
CA GLY A 277 21.59 -20.99 -19.04
C GLY A 277 21.62 -22.35 -18.37
N ASN A 278 22.78 -23.02 -18.43
CA ASN A 278 22.93 -24.37 -17.91
C ASN A 278 23.62 -24.40 -16.55
N TYR A 279 23.11 -25.22 -15.63
CA TYR A 279 23.81 -25.55 -14.40
C TYR A 279 24.51 -26.90 -14.55
N PHE A 280 25.72 -26.98 -13.98
CA PHE A 280 26.42 -28.23 -13.74
C PHE A 280 26.43 -28.51 -12.23
N GLY A 281 25.90 -29.67 -11.84
CA GLY A 281 25.87 -30.10 -10.44
C GLY A 281 27.18 -30.77 -10.04
N ILE A 282 27.82 -30.28 -8.98
CA ILE A 282 29.02 -30.88 -8.37
C ILE A 282 28.68 -31.16 -6.91
N GLU A 283 28.65 -32.42 -6.46
CA GLU A 283 28.31 -32.97 -5.11
C GLU A 283 27.59 -32.09 -4.05
N LYS A 284 28.05 -30.86 -3.78
CA LYS A 284 27.45 -29.91 -2.83
C LYS A 284 26.92 -28.59 -3.42
N TYR A 285 27.20 -28.26 -4.69
CA TYR A 285 26.89 -26.95 -5.29
C TYR A 285 26.41 -27.05 -6.75
N SER A 286 25.74 -26.00 -7.21
CA SER A 286 25.35 -25.82 -8.61
C SER A 286 26.13 -24.68 -9.22
N ILE A 287 26.86 -24.96 -10.30
CA ILE A 287 27.72 -24.01 -10.99
C ILE A 287 27.07 -23.62 -12.31
N LYS A 288 26.98 -22.31 -12.60
CA LYS A 288 26.52 -21.83 -13.92
C LYS A 288 27.59 -22.14 -14.97
N THR A 289 27.23 -22.68 -16.12
CA THR A 289 28.16 -23.01 -17.20
C THR A 289 27.60 -22.61 -18.57
N GLY A 290 28.50 -22.36 -19.53
CA GLY A 290 28.13 -22.04 -20.90
C GLY A 290 27.39 -20.71 -21.04
N LYS A 291 26.59 -20.58 -22.10
CA LYS A 291 25.85 -19.34 -22.38
C LYS A 291 24.77 -19.10 -21.33
N TRP A 292 24.75 -17.89 -20.78
CA TRP A 292 23.87 -17.50 -19.69
C TRP A 292 23.23 -16.14 -19.94
N THR A 293 22.01 -15.95 -19.43
CA THR A 293 21.34 -14.65 -19.33
C THR A 293 21.13 -14.31 -17.86
N GLU A 294 21.64 -13.17 -17.41
CA GLU A 294 21.39 -12.62 -16.08
C GLU A 294 20.40 -11.45 -16.17
N LEU A 295 19.71 -11.18 -15.07
CA LEU A 295 18.89 -9.99 -14.93
C LEU A 295 19.68 -8.96 -14.11
N SER A 296 19.51 -7.68 -14.40
CA SER A 296 20.01 -6.63 -13.51
C SER A 296 19.30 -6.67 -12.16
N ASP A 297 19.99 -6.19 -11.11
CA ASP A 297 19.37 -6.00 -9.81
C ASP A 297 18.18 -5.04 -9.92
N GLY A 298 17.06 -5.44 -9.29
CA GLY A 298 15.79 -4.71 -9.37
C GLY A 298 15.08 -4.79 -10.72
N TYR A 299 15.33 -5.84 -11.53
CA TYR A 299 14.62 -6.04 -12.79
C TYR A 299 13.11 -5.96 -12.58
N ASP A 300 12.44 -5.05 -13.31
CA ASP A 300 11.00 -4.86 -13.27
C ASP A 300 10.49 -4.33 -14.62
N TYR A 301 9.24 -3.88 -14.68
CA TYR A 301 8.69 -3.32 -15.92
C TYR A 301 9.39 -2.03 -16.41
N ASN A 302 10.02 -1.26 -15.52
CA ASN A 302 10.79 -0.06 -15.83
C ASN A 302 12.28 -0.35 -16.08
N LYS A 303 12.82 -1.44 -15.51
CA LYS A 303 14.22 -1.86 -15.61
C LYS A 303 14.32 -3.24 -16.26
N GLN A 304 14.10 -3.30 -17.58
CA GLN A 304 14.16 -4.55 -18.35
C GLN A 304 15.56 -4.82 -18.93
N VAL A 305 16.56 -4.89 -18.07
CA VAL A 305 17.97 -5.12 -18.46
C VAL A 305 18.38 -6.58 -18.24
N THR A 306 18.97 -7.19 -19.27
CA THR A 306 19.61 -8.49 -19.18
C THR A 306 21.11 -8.41 -19.51
N TYR A 307 21.90 -9.34 -18.99
CA TYR A 307 23.31 -9.50 -19.36
C TYR A 307 23.51 -10.88 -19.96
N ILE A 308 24.03 -10.97 -21.18
CA ILE A 308 24.16 -12.23 -21.91
C ILE A 308 25.63 -12.49 -22.21
N GLY A 309 26.17 -13.58 -21.68
CA GLY A 309 27.57 -13.98 -21.91
C GLY A 309 27.80 -15.45 -21.60
N ASN A 310 29.03 -15.84 -21.30
CA ASN A 310 29.38 -17.22 -21.00
C ASN A 310 29.98 -17.37 -19.60
N TYR A 311 29.78 -18.54 -19.01
CA TYR A 311 30.48 -19.04 -17.84
C TYR A 311 31.42 -20.19 -18.23
N ASP A 312 32.60 -20.25 -17.60
CA ASP A 312 33.48 -21.41 -17.68
C ASP A 312 32.99 -22.57 -16.78
N GLN A 313 33.76 -23.66 -16.73
CA GLN A 313 33.43 -24.85 -15.93
C GLN A 313 33.56 -24.63 -14.41
N GLU A 314 34.22 -23.55 -13.99
CA GLU A 314 34.38 -23.17 -12.58
C GLU A 314 33.34 -22.13 -12.14
N GLY A 315 32.41 -21.76 -13.03
CA GLY A 315 31.37 -20.77 -12.74
C GLY A 315 31.86 -19.33 -12.80
N GLN A 316 32.99 -19.07 -13.47
CA GLN A 316 33.52 -17.75 -13.67
C GLN A 316 33.03 -17.17 -15.00
N LYS A 317 32.68 -15.87 -15.01
CA LYS A 317 32.29 -15.18 -16.24
C LYS A 317 33.46 -15.16 -17.22
N THR A 318 33.23 -15.44 -18.50
CA THR A 318 34.26 -15.41 -19.53
C THR A 318 33.71 -14.87 -20.86
N GLY A 319 34.62 -14.40 -21.72
CA GLY A 319 34.27 -13.95 -23.07
C GLY A 319 33.47 -12.66 -23.10
N LEU A 320 32.85 -12.38 -24.24
CA LEU A 320 32.05 -11.18 -24.44
C LEU A 320 30.69 -11.30 -23.74
N TRP A 321 30.36 -10.28 -22.95
CA TRP A 321 29.07 -10.09 -22.31
C TRP A 321 28.37 -8.90 -22.94
N LYS A 322 27.13 -9.09 -23.38
CA LYS A 322 26.28 -8.08 -24.01
C LYS A 322 25.17 -7.63 -23.06
N ILE A 323 24.75 -6.38 -23.18
CA ILE A 323 23.64 -5.82 -22.42
C ILE A 323 22.38 -5.88 -23.29
N GLY A 324 21.39 -6.67 -22.86
CA GLY A 324 20.08 -6.76 -23.49
C GLY A 324 19.09 -5.78 -22.87
N ARG A 325 18.35 -5.04 -23.71
CA ARG A 325 17.28 -4.14 -23.31
C ARG A 325 16.09 -4.30 -24.22
N GLU A 326 14.94 -4.70 -23.66
CA GLU A 326 13.69 -4.88 -24.42
C GLU A 326 13.85 -5.77 -25.68
N GLY A 327 14.84 -6.68 -25.67
CA GLY A 327 15.17 -7.56 -26.80
C GLY A 327 16.26 -7.04 -27.73
N GLN A 328 16.69 -5.79 -27.62
CA GLN A 328 17.84 -5.24 -28.32
C GLN A 328 19.12 -5.56 -27.55
N LEU A 329 20.20 -5.89 -28.26
CA LEU A 329 21.52 -6.13 -27.65
C LEU A 329 22.44 -4.95 -27.94
N SER A 330 23.08 -4.47 -26.89
CA SER A 330 24.17 -3.48 -26.94
C SER A 330 25.46 -4.13 -26.45
N ASP A 331 26.59 -3.47 -26.71
CA ASP A 331 27.87 -3.92 -26.19
C ASP A 331 27.87 -3.84 -24.65
N GLY A 332 28.46 -4.85 -24.01
CA GLY A 332 28.78 -4.83 -22.57
C GLY A 332 30.28 -4.76 -22.44
N GLY A 333 30.96 -5.90 -22.34
CA GLY A 333 32.43 -5.95 -22.43
C GLY A 333 33.01 -7.36 -22.31
N LEU A 334 34.33 -7.47 -22.17
CA LEU A 334 35.06 -8.74 -22.16
C LEU A 334 35.49 -9.16 -20.74
N TYR A 335 35.07 -10.34 -20.30
CA TYR A 335 35.64 -10.97 -19.11
C TYR A 335 36.79 -11.90 -19.49
N ARG A 336 37.91 -11.80 -18.76
CA ARG A 336 39.06 -12.71 -18.88
C ARG A 336 39.48 -13.21 -17.51
N LYS A 337 39.84 -14.49 -17.45
CA LYS A 337 40.39 -15.12 -16.25
C LYS A 337 41.86 -14.77 -16.11
N ILE A 338 42.22 -14.12 -15.01
CA ILE A 338 43.59 -13.70 -14.70
C ILE A 338 43.86 -14.16 -13.26
N ASN A 339 44.87 -15.02 -13.09
CA ASN A 339 45.22 -15.65 -11.81
C ASN A 339 44.01 -16.33 -11.13
N GLY A 340 43.21 -17.09 -11.91
CA GLY A 340 42.04 -17.81 -11.40
C GLY A 340 40.78 -16.96 -11.19
N VAL A 341 40.85 -15.64 -11.30
CA VAL A 341 39.73 -14.72 -11.05
C VAL A 341 39.25 -14.09 -12.36
N SER A 342 37.94 -14.09 -12.60
CA SER A 342 37.36 -13.36 -13.73
C SER A 342 37.39 -11.85 -13.50
N ARG A 343 38.03 -11.12 -14.43
CA ARG A 343 38.13 -9.65 -14.40
C ARG A 343 37.56 -9.06 -15.69
N GLN A 344 36.95 -7.88 -15.56
CA GLN A 344 36.54 -7.05 -16.70
C GLN A 344 37.79 -6.48 -17.35
N ILE A 345 37.89 -6.53 -18.68
CA ILE A 345 39.04 -6.00 -19.43
C ILE A 345 38.57 -5.35 -20.75
N GLY A 346 39.36 -4.41 -21.27
CA GLY A 346 39.11 -3.76 -22.56
C GLY A 346 37.92 -2.80 -22.52
N LYS A 347 37.29 -2.57 -23.70
CA LYS A 347 36.12 -1.68 -23.80
C LYS A 347 34.93 -2.25 -23.04
N TRP A 348 34.31 -1.40 -22.23
CA TRP A 348 33.19 -1.76 -21.38
C TRP A 348 32.09 -0.70 -21.41
N VAL A 349 30.84 -1.15 -21.36
CA VAL A 349 29.64 -0.35 -21.14
C VAL A 349 29.03 -0.78 -19.81
N GLU A 350 28.95 0.14 -18.85
CA GLU A 350 28.25 -0.06 -17.58
C GLU A 350 26.91 0.65 -17.60
N LEU A 351 25.97 0.14 -16.83
CA LEU A 351 24.73 0.84 -16.55
C LEU A 351 24.83 1.47 -15.17
N SER A 352 24.24 2.67 -15.01
CA SER A 352 24.05 3.26 -13.69
C SER A 352 23.22 2.35 -12.76
N GLU A 353 23.42 2.47 -11.45
CA GLU A 353 22.70 1.65 -10.46
C GLU A 353 21.17 1.87 -10.55
N ASP A 354 20.76 3.12 -10.77
CA ASP A 354 19.36 3.51 -10.90
C ASP A 354 18.79 3.29 -12.31
N PHE A 355 19.55 2.65 -13.23
CA PHE A 355 19.18 2.55 -14.65
C PHE A 355 17.75 2.03 -14.83
N ASN A 356 16.92 2.81 -15.51
CA ASN A 356 15.55 2.46 -15.83
C ASN A 356 15.08 3.21 -17.09
N LYS A 357 13.85 2.98 -17.54
CA LYS A 357 13.29 3.63 -18.75
C LYS A 357 13.40 5.16 -18.76
N ASP A 358 13.35 5.81 -17.59
CA ASP A 358 13.42 7.26 -17.41
C ASP A 358 14.83 7.74 -17.02
N PHE A 359 15.75 6.80 -16.74
CA PHE A 359 17.15 7.05 -16.38
C PHE A 359 18.07 6.08 -17.13
N GLN A 360 18.34 6.39 -18.39
CA GLN A 360 19.10 5.52 -19.30
C GLN A 360 20.57 5.94 -19.35
N VAL A 361 21.22 6.00 -18.17
CA VAL A 361 22.63 6.40 -18.08
C VAL A 361 23.55 5.20 -18.22
N THR A 362 24.47 5.27 -19.19
CA THR A 362 25.56 4.30 -19.37
C THR A 362 26.93 4.97 -19.21
N TYR A 363 27.93 4.17 -18.84
CA TYR A 363 29.32 4.59 -18.73
C TYR A 363 30.16 3.75 -19.70
N GLU A 364 30.83 4.38 -20.64
CA GLU A 364 31.70 3.70 -21.61
C GLU A 364 33.16 4.02 -21.37
N GLY A 365 34.03 3.03 -21.29
CA GLY A 365 35.46 3.25 -21.15
C GLY A 365 36.29 1.98 -21.22
N LEU A 366 37.55 2.06 -20.80
CA LEU A 366 38.48 0.94 -20.81
C LEU A 366 38.75 0.43 -19.39
N TYR A 367 38.78 -0.89 -19.27
CA TYR A 367 39.37 -1.62 -18.15
C TYR A 367 40.76 -2.13 -18.51
N ASN A 368 41.72 -1.98 -17.60
CA ASN A 368 43.06 -2.55 -17.73
C ASN A 368 43.05 -4.06 -17.42
N ILE A 369 44.21 -4.72 -17.51
CA ILE A 369 44.36 -6.15 -17.21
C ILE A 369 44.06 -6.51 -15.74
N ASN A 370 44.12 -5.54 -14.83
CA ASN A 370 43.82 -5.74 -13.42
C ASN A 370 42.33 -5.51 -13.11
N GLY A 371 41.50 -5.17 -14.10
CA GLY A 371 40.09 -4.86 -13.87
C GLY A 371 39.86 -3.50 -13.19
N GLN A 372 40.80 -2.57 -13.32
CA GLN A 372 40.61 -1.16 -12.96
C GLN A 372 40.25 -0.33 -14.19
N LYS A 373 39.42 0.71 -13.99
CA LYS A 373 39.11 1.70 -15.02
C LYS A 373 40.37 2.48 -15.38
N GLN A 374 40.59 2.73 -16.66
CA GLN A 374 41.74 3.47 -17.17
C GLN A 374 41.32 4.36 -18.35
N GLY A 375 42.00 5.50 -18.50
CA GLY A 375 41.84 6.36 -19.67
C GLY A 375 40.51 7.10 -19.68
N ARG A 376 40.02 7.43 -20.87
CA ARG A 376 38.77 8.18 -21.04
C ARG A 376 37.56 7.29 -20.72
N TRP A 377 36.66 7.82 -19.90
CA TRP A 377 35.35 7.26 -19.61
C TRP A 377 34.28 8.29 -19.93
N ASP A 378 33.39 7.93 -20.85
CA ASP A 378 32.26 8.75 -21.30
C ASP A 378 30.98 8.35 -20.55
N ILE A 379 30.15 9.34 -20.23
CA ILE A 379 28.83 9.13 -19.63
C ILE A 379 27.80 9.47 -20.67
N LEU A 380 26.99 8.50 -21.05
CA LEU A 380 25.94 8.66 -22.05
C LEU A 380 24.56 8.63 -21.39
N PHE A 381 23.65 9.47 -21.87
CA PHE A 381 22.23 9.43 -21.52
C PHE A 381 21.40 9.37 -22.81
N GLU A 382 20.61 8.31 -22.98
CA GLU A 382 19.90 8.05 -24.24
C GLU A 382 20.86 8.15 -25.46
N GLU A 383 22.05 7.55 -25.35
CA GLU A 383 23.13 7.57 -26.36
C GLU A 383 23.82 8.93 -26.59
N ASN A 384 23.45 9.98 -25.86
CA ASN A 384 24.08 11.29 -25.96
C ASN A 384 25.17 11.45 -24.90
N LEU A 385 26.36 11.94 -25.29
CA LEU A 385 27.43 12.28 -24.37
C LEU A 385 27.00 13.43 -23.44
N VAL A 386 26.82 13.12 -22.15
CA VAL A 386 26.41 14.09 -21.11
C VAL A 386 27.48 14.33 -20.06
N GLY A 387 28.49 13.47 -19.97
CA GLY A 387 29.60 13.67 -19.05
C GLY A 387 30.77 12.72 -19.28
N GLY A 388 31.63 12.59 -18.28
CA GLY A 388 32.82 11.75 -18.35
C GLY A 388 34.10 12.48 -18.01
N GLY A 389 35.22 11.75 -18.07
CA GLY A 389 36.55 12.28 -17.75
C GLY A 389 37.61 11.18 -17.84
N GLN A 390 38.75 11.38 -17.20
CA GLN A 390 39.86 10.43 -17.25
C GLN A 390 40.03 9.68 -15.93
N TYR A 391 40.47 8.43 -16.04
CA TYR A 391 40.94 7.60 -14.94
C TYR A 391 42.44 7.31 -15.12
N ASP A 392 43.17 7.34 -14.02
CA ASP A 392 44.53 6.85 -13.91
C ASP A 392 44.56 5.66 -12.96
N ASP A 393 45.39 4.67 -13.27
CA ASP A 393 45.60 3.50 -12.41
C ASP A 393 46.98 3.62 -11.77
N GLN A 394 47.00 4.26 -10.60
CA GLN A 394 48.18 4.36 -9.76
C GLN A 394 48.02 3.39 -8.60
N ASP A 395 49.02 2.55 -8.37
CA ASP A 395 49.08 1.59 -7.26
C ASP A 395 47.90 0.59 -7.20
N GLY A 396 47.32 0.27 -8.34
CA GLY A 396 46.19 -0.66 -8.42
C GLY A 396 44.89 -0.08 -7.86
N VAL A 397 44.75 1.25 -7.87
CA VAL A 397 43.49 1.92 -7.56
C VAL A 397 43.15 2.88 -8.69
N SER A 398 41.96 2.70 -9.27
CA SER A 398 41.47 3.58 -10.33
C SER A 398 41.00 4.91 -9.74
N MET A 399 41.73 5.98 -10.07
CA MET A 399 41.47 7.33 -9.58
C MET A 399 41.02 8.24 -10.71
N LYS A 400 40.00 9.07 -10.47
CA LYS A 400 39.59 10.12 -11.42
C LYS A 400 40.70 11.19 -11.48
N ILE A 401 41.06 11.64 -12.68
CA ILE A 401 42.06 12.69 -12.88
C ILE A 401 41.60 13.70 -13.92
N GLY A 402 42.19 14.90 -13.89
CA GLY A 402 41.98 15.93 -14.92
C GLY A 402 40.55 16.47 -14.92
N GLU A 403 40.07 16.88 -16.09
CA GLU A 403 38.71 17.41 -16.25
C GLU A 403 37.66 16.30 -16.18
N TRP A 404 36.56 16.58 -15.49
CA TRP A 404 35.46 15.65 -15.28
C TRP A 404 34.12 16.35 -15.32
N ILE A 405 33.13 15.66 -15.86
CA ILE A 405 31.71 16.03 -15.80
C ILE A 405 30.97 14.88 -15.11
N GLU A 406 30.55 15.10 -13.86
CA GLU A 406 29.76 14.15 -13.08
C GLU A 406 28.25 14.38 -13.28
N LEU A 407 27.45 13.34 -13.06
CA LEU A 407 26.01 13.48 -12.98
C LEU A 407 25.56 13.77 -11.55
N PHE A 408 24.48 14.54 -11.42
CA PHE A 408 23.78 14.68 -10.16
C PHE A 408 23.16 13.36 -9.70
N GLN A 409 23.08 13.12 -8.38
CA GLN A 409 22.48 11.90 -7.82
C GLN A 409 21.01 11.72 -8.25
N GLY A 410 20.29 12.83 -8.46
CA GLY A 410 18.93 12.83 -8.99
C GLY A 410 18.85 12.99 -10.51
N PHE A 411 19.92 12.67 -11.26
CA PHE A 411 19.90 12.80 -12.72
C PHE A 411 18.81 11.90 -13.29
N GLN A 412 17.95 12.43 -14.15
CA GLN A 412 16.87 11.69 -14.81
C GLN A 412 16.37 12.51 -16.00
N LYS A 413 15.46 11.95 -16.80
CA LYS A 413 14.88 12.65 -17.96
C LYS A 413 14.35 14.06 -17.64
N ASN A 414 13.82 14.28 -16.43
CA ASN A 414 13.30 15.56 -15.96
C ASN A 414 14.29 16.38 -15.09
N SER A 415 15.51 15.89 -14.87
CA SER A 415 16.55 16.58 -14.10
C SER A 415 17.92 16.24 -14.69
N GLN A 416 18.34 16.95 -15.72
CA GLN A 416 19.65 16.70 -16.37
C GLN A 416 20.67 17.68 -15.81
N VAL A 417 21.19 17.39 -14.61
CA VAL A 417 22.16 18.23 -13.91
C VAL A 417 23.54 17.58 -13.91
N THR A 418 24.56 18.34 -14.29
CA THR A 418 25.95 17.90 -14.29
C THR A 418 26.84 18.80 -13.43
N TYR A 419 27.91 18.23 -12.89
CA TYR A 419 28.97 18.93 -12.17
C TYR A 419 30.25 18.86 -12.99
N GLN A 420 30.75 20.00 -13.47
CA GLN A 420 31.95 20.07 -14.28
C GLN A 420 33.09 20.71 -13.49
N GLY A 421 34.23 20.03 -13.37
CA GLY A 421 35.41 20.58 -12.72
C GLY A 421 36.65 19.70 -12.92
N GLN A 422 37.60 19.78 -11.99
CA GLN A 422 38.86 19.05 -12.10
C GLN A 422 39.18 18.20 -10.87
N TYR A 423 39.83 17.07 -11.12
CA TYR A 423 40.50 16.23 -10.14
C TYR A 423 42.01 16.39 -10.22
N ASN A 424 42.69 16.28 -9.08
CA ASN A 424 44.14 16.13 -9.03
C ASN A 424 44.57 14.67 -9.30
N LYS A 425 45.87 14.38 -9.23
CA LYS A 425 46.41 13.02 -9.46
C LYS A 425 46.01 12.00 -8.37
N ARG A 426 45.54 12.47 -7.21
CA ARG A 426 45.11 11.65 -6.07
C ARG A 426 43.59 11.41 -6.05
N GLY A 427 42.85 11.76 -7.11
CA GLY A 427 41.39 11.59 -7.12
C GLY A 427 40.62 12.61 -6.27
N ILE A 428 41.24 13.72 -5.89
CA ILE A 428 40.64 14.78 -5.06
C ILE A 428 40.15 15.92 -5.96
N LYS A 429 38.91 16.37 -5.77
CA LYS A 429 38.37 17.53 -6.50
C LYS A 429 39.15 18.81 -6.13
N LYS A 430 39.48 19.63 -7.12
CA LYS A 430 40.18 20.90 -6.94
C LYS A 430 39.63 22.00 -7.86
N GLY A 431 39.87 23.25 -7.49
CA GLY A 431 39.58 24.42 -8.31
C GLY A 431 38.08 24.66 -8.51
N ARG A 432 37.73 25.33 -9.61
CA ARG A 432 36.35 25.68 -9.92
C ARG A 432 35.54 24.46 -10.35
N TRP A 433 34.35 24.32 -9.80
CA TRP A 433 33.35 23.31 -10.17
C TRP A 433 32.03 24.00 -10.52
N ASP A 434 31.62 23.93 -11.77
CA ASP A 434 30.38 24.51 -12.27
C ASP A 434 29.24 23.48 -12.21
N ILE A 435 28.06 23.93 -11.78
CA ILE A 435 26.82 23.13 -11.86
C ILE A 435 26.07 23.57 -13.09
N LYS A 436 25.80 22.64 -14.00
CA LYS A 436 25.07 22.92 -15.23
C LYS A 436 23.76 22.14 -15.28
N TYR A 437 22.74 22.73 -15.87
CA TYR A 437 21.42 22.12 -16.04
C TYR A 437 20.97 22.21 -17.51
N CYS A 438 20.51 21.09 -18.03
CA CYS A 438 19.87 21.02 -19.33
C CYS A 438 18.35 20.87 -19.16
N ILE A 439 17.58 21.75 -19.79
CA ILE A 439 16.11 21.63 -19.81
C ILE A 439 15.77 20.42 -20.69
N PRO A 440 14.89 19.50 -20.23
CA PRO A 440 14.54 18.33 -21.03
C PRO A 440 14.07 18.70 -22.45
N GLY A 441 14.75 18.13 -23.46
CA GLY A 441 14.52 18.41 -24.87
C GLY A 441 15.43 19.50 -25.48
N GLN A 442 16.22 20.20 -24.67
CA GLN A 442 17.29 21.07 -25.15
C GLN A 442 18.62 20.30 -25.21
N LYS A 443 19.57 20.79 -26.00
CA LYS A 443 20.94 20.24 -26.07
C LYS A 443 21.95 21.05 -25.25
N GLU A 444 21.59 22.27 -24.88
CA GLU A 444 22.51 23.22 -24.24
C GLU A 444 22.39 23.17 -22.71
N TYR A 445 23.54 23.05 -22.07
CA TYR A 445 23.69 23.06 -20.61
C TYR A 445 23.95 24.49 -20.12
N LYS A 446 23.06 25.02 -19.26
CA LYS A 446 23.21 26.34 -18.67
C LYS A 446 23.85 26.23 -17.28
N GLN A 447 24.84 27.06 -17.00
CA GLN A 447 25.41 27.13 -15.64
C GLN A 447 24.35 27.73 -14.70
N ILE A 448 24.03 26.98 -13.63
CA ILE A 448 23.05 27.37 -12.60
C ILE A 448 23.66 27.45 -11.20
N GLY A 449 24.92 27.04 -11.04
CA GLY A 449 25.61 27.11 -9.76
C GLY A 449 27.06 26.68 -9.83
N GLY A 450 27.63 26.29 -8.68
CA GLY A 450 29.03 25.91 -8.54
C GLY A 450 29.79 26.68 -7.47
N GLY A 451 31.09 26.45 -7.38
CA GLY A 451 32.02 27.15 -6.49
C GLY A 451 33.45 26.60 -6.60
N PHE A 452 34.27 26.80 -5.56
CA PHE A 452 35.69 26.38 -5.55
C PHE A 452 36.00 25.32 -4.50
N TYR A 453 36.74 24.29 -4.90
CA TYR A 453 37.33 23.32 -4.01
C TYR A 453 38.81 23.63 -3.75
N GLU A 454 39.21 23.55 -2.49
CA GLU A 454 40.60 23.56 -2.05
C GLU A 454 41.03 22.14 -1.64
N GLU A 455 42.26 21.78 -2.00
CA GLU A 455 42.86 20.51 -1.61
C GLU A 455 43.49 20.68 -0.22
N GLN A 456 43.06 19.85 0.74
CA GLN A 456 43.63 19.80 2.08
C GLN A 456 43.92 18.34 2.44
N ASP A 457 45.22 18.01 2.55
CA ASP A 457 45.75 16.66 2.79
C ASP A 457 45.29 15.61 1.77
N TYR A 458 44.18 14.93 2.08
CA TYR A 458 43.54 13.86 1.31
C TYR A 458 42.05 14.10 1.09
N LEU A 459 41.56 15.30 1.39
CA LEU A 459 40.16 15.69 1.30
C LEU A 459 39.98 16.89 0.36
N SER A 460 38.81 16.93 -0.26
CA SER A 460 38.37 18.07 -1.06
C SER A 460 37.40 18.93 -0.25
N VAL A 461 37.77 20.18 -0.03
CA VAL A 461 37.05 21.09 0.86
C VAL A 461 36.42 22.21 0.04
N LYS A 462 35.10 22.41 0.15
CA LYS A 462 34.44 23.56 -0.50
C LYS A 462 34.86 24.85 0.18
N ILE A 463 35.20 25.88 -0.59
CA ILE A 463 35.62 27.19 -0.08
C ILE A 463 34.95 28.33 -0.84
N GLY A 464 34.81 29.48 -0.19
CA GLY A 464 34.30 30.71 -0.81
C GLY A 464 32.82 30.62 -1.19
N ASN A 465 32.41 31.43 -2.16
CA ASN A 465 31.02 31.49 -2.61
C ASN A 465 30.62 30.20 -3.33
N TRP A 466 29.44 29.69 -3.00
CA TRP A 466 28.93 28.45 -3.53
C TRP A 466 27.41 28.52 -3.76
N ILE A 467 26.99 28.00 -4.92
CA ILE A 467 25.58 27.75 -5.22
C ILE A 467 25.35 26.23 -5.23
N GLU A 468 24.53 25.74 -4.31
CA GLU A 468 24.12 24.34 -4.18
C GLU A 468 22.71 24.10 -4.72
N LEU A 469 22.38 22.85 -5.03
CA LEU A 469 21.04 22.44 -5.43
C LEU A 469 20.32 21.75 -4.27
N SER A 470 19.00 21.91 -4.19
CA SER A 470 18.16 21.09 -3.32
C SER A 470 18.19 19.60 -3.72
N GLN A 471 17.99 18.71 -2.74
CA GLN A 471 17.90 17.27 -3.01
C GLN A 471 16.76 16.92 -3.98
N GLY A 472 15.69 17.72 -3.98
CA GLY A 472 14.55 17.59 -4.88
C GLY A 472 14.70 18.33 -6.21
N PHE A 473 15.91 18.74 -6.61
CA PHE A 473 16.11 19.54 -7.82
C PHE A 473 15.66 18.77 -9.08
N GLN A 474 14.66 19.31 -9.76
CA GLN A 474 14.11 18.78 -11.02
C GLN A 474 13.43 19.91 -11.80
N LYS A 475 12.97 19.62 -13.03
CA LYS A 475 12.28 20.59 -13.91
C LYS A 475 11.22 21.42 -13.19
N ASP A 476 10.41 20.78 -12.35
CA ASP A 476 9.29 21.40 -11.62
C ASP A 476 9.68 21.89 -10.21
N SER A 477 10.93 21.71 -9.79
CA SER A 477 11.45 22.18 -8.50
C SER A 477 12.92 22.57 -8.63
N GLN A 478 13.17 23.82 -9.03
CA GLN A 478 14.52 24.34 -9.25
C GLN A 478 14.90 25.25 -8.08
N VAL A 479 15.17 24.65 -6.92
CA VAL A 479 15.61 25.34 -5.70
C VAL A 479 17.13 25.26 -5.58
N ILE A 480 17.77 26.42 -5.37
CA ILE A 480 19.20 26.56 -5.12
C ILE A 480 19.48 27.24 -3.78
N TYR A 481 20.64 26.97 -3.21
CA TYR A 481 21.15 27.65 -2.01
C TYR A 481 22.42 28.40 -2.36
N ASP A 482 22.46 29.69 -2.09
CA ASP A 482 23.57 30.58 -2.42
C ASP A 482 24.18 31.14 -1.13
N GLY A 483 25.47 30.88 -0.89
CA GLY A 483 26.15 31.34 0.32
C GLY A 483 27.65 31.08 0.28
N GLU A 484 28.31 31.14 1.43
CA GLU A 484 29.76 31.03 1.53
C GLU A 484 30.20 29.87 2.44
N TYR A 485 31.28 29.20 2.04
CA TYR A 485 32.07 28.27 2.85
C TYR A 485 33.34 28.93 3.37
N ASN A 486 33.73 28.61 4.60
CA ASN A 486 35.06 28.95 5.11
C ASN A 486 36.14 27.98 4.59
N ARG A 487 37.40 28.21 4.96
CA ARG A 487 38.53 27.35 4.55
C ARG A 487 38.45 25.92 5.07
N ASN A 488 37.61 25.63 6.06
CA ASN A 488 37.46 24.28 6.62
C ASN A 488 36.25 23.53 6.03
N GLY A 489 35.61 24.06 4.98
CA GLY A 489 34.44 23.41 4.37
C GLY A 489 33.15 23.58 5.16
N ILE A 490 33.11 24.55 6.07
CA ILE A 490 31.97 24.81 6.93
C ILE A 490 31.20 26.02 6.38
N LYS A 491 29.89 25.88 6.22
CA LYS A 491 28.99 26.98 5.82
C LYS A 491 29.09 28.12 6.84
N LYS A 492 29.27 29.35 6.37
CA LYS A 492 29.30 30.56 7.21
C LYS A 492 28.43 31.67 6.62
N GLY A 493 28.07 32.64 7.47
CA GLY A 493 27.39 33.85 7.04
C GLY A 493 25.99 33.59 6.50
N ARG A 494 25.50 34.50 5.64
CA ARG A 494 24.17 34.46 5.04
C ARG A 494 24.12 33.40 3.94
N TRP A 495 23.07 32.58 3.95
CA TRP A 495 22.72 31.62 2.92
C TRP A 495 21.30 31.91 2.43
N ASP A 496 21.15 32.18 1.15
CA ASP A 496 19.87 32.49 0.51
C ASP A 496 19.31 31.29 -0.22
N ILE A 497 18.01 31.06 -0.08
CA ILE A 497 17.28 30.03 -0.83
C ILE A 497 16.59 30.73 -1.98
N LYS A 498 16.88 30.32 -3.21
CA LYS A 498 16.30 30.90 -4.42
C LYS A 498 15.55 29.83 -5.21
N TYR A 499 14.45 30.20 -5.84
CA TYR A 499 13.61 29.32 -6.65
C TYR A 499 13.40 29.93 -8.05
N CYS A 500 13.62 29.12 -9.09
CA CYS A 500 13.35 29.52 -10.47
C CYS A 500 11.86 29.42 -10.77
N ILE A 501 11.22 30.55 -11.09
CA ILE A 501 9.80 30.61 -11.45
C ILE A 501 9.66 30.40 -12.97
N ASP A 502 8.86 29.40 -13.36
CA ASP A 502 8.35 29.20 -14.73
C ASP A 502 9.40 29.17 -15.87
N GLY A 503 10.55 28.52 -15.66
CA GLY A 503 11.52 28.27 -16.75
C GLY A 503 12.14 29.53 -17.36
N GLN A 504 11.91 30.71 -16.76
CA GLN A 504 12.43 32.00 -17.23
C GLN A 504 13.90 32.24 -16.84
N ASN A 505 14.58 31.24 -16.26
CA ASN A 505 15.93 31.37 -15.69
C ASN A 505 16.07 32.49 -14.65
N LEU A 506 14.97 32.95 -14.05
CA LEU A 506 14.96 33.98 -13.03
C LEU A 506 14.77 33.35 -11.65
N TYR A 507 15.84 33.37 -10.86
CA TYR A 507 15.85 32.88 -9.48
C TYR A 507 15.37 33.98 -8.53
N LYS A 508 14.21 33.77 -7.91
CA LYS A 508 13.68 34.65 -6.87
C LYS A 508 14.09 34.11 -5.50
N GLN A 509 14.62 34.97 -4.64
CA GLN A 509 14.85 34.62 -3.23
C GLN A 509 13.51 34.29 -2.56
N ILE A 510 13.38 33.07 -2.05
CA ILE A 510 12.20 32.58 -1.32
C ILE A 510 12.49 32.36 0.16
N GLY A 511 13.76 32.34 0.56
CA GLY A 511 14.15 32.13 1.94
C GLY A 511 15.64 32.27 2.20
N GLY A 512 16.10 31.64 3.29
CA GLY A 512 17.48 31.72 3.75
C GLY A 512 17.61 32.12 5.22
N GLY A 513 18.84 32.11 5.70
CA GLY A 513 19.21 32.47 7.06
C GLY A 513 20.72 32.53 7.22
N SER A 514 21.22 32.60 8.45
CA SER A 514 22.65 32.69 8.72
C SER A 514 23.20 31.45 9.41
N TYR A 515 24.42 31.06 9.05
CA TYR A 515 25.20 30.05 9.75
C TYR A 515 26.27 30.71 10.62
N ASN A 516 26.45 30.14 11.81
CA ASN A 516 27.60 30.37 12.67
C ASN A 516 28.46 29.11 12.74
N GLN A 517 29.76 29.28 12.88
CA GLN A 517 30.67 28.16 13.10
C GLN A 517 30.84 27.95 14.61
N LYS A 518 30.61 26.72 15.07
CA LYS A 518 30.89 26.34 16.45
C LYS A 518 31.36 24.89 16.48
N ASP A 519 32.45 24.64 17.19
CA ASP A 519 33.03 23.29 17.39
C ASP A 519 33.32 22.53 16.08
N GLY A 520 33.66 23.25 15.00
CA GLY A 520 33.92 22.63 13.69
C GLY A 520 32.66 22.32 12.86
N PHE A 521 31.47 22.72 13.31
CA PHE A 521 30.21 22.50 12.61
C PHE A 521 29.52 23.81 12.21
N ALA A 522 28.75 23.75 11.12
CA ALA A 522 27.87 24.85 10.69
C ALA A 522 26.54 24.78 11.44
N ILE A 523 26.26 25.78 12.27
CA ILE A 523 25.04 25.87 13.07
C ILE A 523 24.15 26.97 12.51
N LYS A 524 22.89 26.65 12.20
CA LYS A 524 21.89 27.66 11.82
C LYS A 524 21.61 28.59 13.00
N ILE A 525 21.60 29.90 12.79
CA ILE A 525 21.31 30.92 13.80
C ILE A 525 20.36 32.00 13.28
N GLY A 526 19.63 32.65 14.19
CA GLY A 526 18.77 33.79 13.89
C GLY A 526 17.56 33.42 13.05
N MET A 527 17.04 34.40 12.30
CA MET A 527 15.85 34.21 11.46
C MET A 527 16.17 33.35 10.23
N TRP A 528 15.35 32.32 10.03
CA TRP A 528 15.42 31.39 8.92
C TRP A 528 14.07 31.30 8.22
N ILE A 529 14.15 31.18 6.89
CA ILE A 529 13.06 30.68 6.07
C ILE A 529 13.59 29.40 5.42
N GLU A 530 12.91 28.27 5.62
CA GLU A 530 13.26 26.95 5.08
C GLU A 530 12.22 26.51 4.06
N GLU A 531 12.63 25.80 3.02
CA GLU A 531 11.72 25.11 2.10
C GLU A 531 11.22 23.79 2.70
N TRP A 532 10.03 23.38 2.28
CA TRP A 532 9.55 22.03 2.59
C TRP A 532 10.31 20.96 1.81
N VAL A 533 10.57 19.79 2.40
CA VAL A 533 11.26 18.67 1.73
C VAL A 533 10.66 18.31 0.36
N LYS A 534 9.35 18.50 0.19
CA LYS A 534 8.63 18.24 -1.06
C LYS A 534 8.36 19.52 -1.86
N PHE A 535 9.17 20.57 -1.69
CA PHE A 535 9.03 21.84 -2.41
C PHE A 535 9.04 21.58 -3.92
N GLY A 536 8.15 22.26 -4.64
CA GLY A 536 8.04 22.18 -6.09
C GLY A 536 6.76 22.85 -6.57
N TYR A 537 6.52 22.80 -7.87
CA TYR A 537 5.45 23.52 -8.57
C TYR A 537 4.04 23.38 -7.95
N MET A 538 3.70 22.22 -7.36
CA MET A 538 2.41 22.00 -6.68
C MET A 538 2.46 22.16 -5.15
N LYS A 539 3.62 22.46 -4.57
CA LYS A 539 3.95 22.27 -3.15
C LYS A 539 4.86 23.39 -2.62
N GLU A 540 4.60 24.63 -2.99
CA GLU A 540 5.42 25.77 -2.61
C GLU A 540 5.14 26.18 -1.15
N VAL A 541 5.72 25.43 -0.22
CA VAL A 541 5.61 25.63 1.23
C VAL A 541 6.97 26.04 1.77
N ILE A 542 6.99 27.11 2.56
CA ILE A 542 8.16 27.53 3.33
C ILE A 542 7.81 27.65 4.81
N PHE A 543 8.80 27.46 5.67
CA PHE A 543 8.72 27.58 7.12
C PHE A 543 9.56 28.76 7.57
N LYS A 544 8.98 29.73 8.27
CA LYS A 544 9.69 30.92 8.75
C LYS A 544 9.74 30.93 10.27
N GLY A 545 10.93 31.02 10.85
CA GLY A 545 11.09 31.10 12.31
C GLY A 545 12.53 31.42 12.71
N GLU A 546 12.86 31.20 13.98
CA GLU A 546 14.18 31.52 14.52
C GLU A 546 14.92 30.27 15.05
N TYR A 547 16.23 30.28 14.86
CA TYR A 547 17.18 29.37 15.51
C TYR A 547 17.96 30.09 16.61
N ASN A 548 18.20 29.40 17.72
CA ASN A 548 19.08 29.88 18.78
C ASN A 548 20.57 29.63 18.46
N MET A 549 21.47 30.15 19.30
CA MET A 549 22.93 30.03 19.12
C MET A 549 23.48 28.59 19.22
N LYS A 550 22.65 27.61 19.58
CA LYS A 550 22.98 26.19 19.62
C LYS A 550 22.40 25.41 18.43
N GLY A 551 21.70 26.07 17.50
CA GLY A 551 21.10 25.42 16.33
C GLY A 551 19.74 24.79 16.57
N PHE A 552 19.10 25.08 17.70
CA PHE A 552 17.73 24.63 17.97
C PHE A 552 16.71 25.66 17.49
N LYS A 553 15.60 25.17 16.91
CA LYS A 553 14.43 26.00 16.61
C LYS A 553 13.88 26.54 17.93
N LYS A 554 13.53 27.82 17.97
CA LYS A 554 12.88 28.46 19.13
C LYS A 554 11.76 29.39 18.68
N GLY A 555 10.83 29.66 19.59
CA GLY A 555 9.76 30.62 19.40
C GLY A 555 8.80 30.25 18.27
N ARG A 556 8.16 31.26 17.69
CA ARG A 556 7.14 31.11 16.65
C ARG A 556 7.74 30.68 15.32
N TRP A 557 7.15 29.64 14.72
CA TRP A 557 7.46 29.15 13.38
C TRP A 557 6.19 29.13 12.53
N ASP A 558 6.17 29.93 11.49
CA ASP A 558 5.04 30.07 10.56
C ASP A 558 5.18 29.16 9.34
N ILE A 559 4.07 28.57 8.91
CA ILE A 559 3.96 27.81 7.67
C ILE A 559 3.30 28.70 6.63
N LEU A 560 4.04 29.02 5.58
CA LEU A 560 3.63 29.89 4.50
C LEU A 560 3.45 29.04 3.23
N TYR A 561 2.31 29.17 2.56
CA TYR A 561 1.98 28.43 1.35
C TYR A 561 1.66 29.37 0.19
N ARG A 562 2.29 29.15 -0.96
CA ARG A 562 1.98 29.82 -2.22
C ARG A 562 1.19 28.87 -3.12
N LYS A 563 -0.03 29.27 -3.45
CA LYS A 563 -0.86 28.51 -4.39
C LYS A 563 -0.32 28.70 -5.80
N TYR A 564 -0.31 27.63 -6.60
CA TYR A 564 0.13 27.68 -7.98
C TYR A 564 -0.48 28.87 -8.75
N GLY A 565 0.38 29.63 -9.45
CA GLY A 565 0.02 30.83 -10.21
C GLY A 565 -0.18 32.09 -9.37
N ARG A 566 0.05 32.08 -8.05
CA ARG A 566 0.01 33.27 -7.20
C ARG A 566 1.42 33.78 -6.88
N VAL A 567 1.56 35.10 -6.76
CA VAL A 567 2.85 35.74 -6.46
C VAL A 567 3.17 35.68 -4.95
N GLU A 568 2.14 35.72 -4.10
CA GLU A 568 2.27 35.89 -2.66
C GLU A 568 2.05 34.59 -1.87
N TYR A 569 2.85 34.42 -0.81
CA TYR A 569 2.65 33.38 0.18
C TYR A 569 1.54 33.77 1.16
N LYS A 570 0.70 32.81 1.53
CA LYS A 570 -0.31 32.95 2.57
C LYS A 570 0.12 32.22 3.84
N LEU A 571 -0.07 32.85 5.00
CA LEU A 571 0.02 32.16 6.27
C LEU A 571 -1.04 31.06 6.34
N LEU A 572 -0.58 29.83 6.44
CA LEU A 572 -1.42 28.65 6.48
C LEU A 572 -1.44 28.02 7.87
N GLY A 573 -0.34 28.12 8.61
CA GLY A 573 -0.23 27.48 9.91
C GLY A 573 1.05 27.82 10.65
N GLY A 574 1.48 26.91 11.52
CA GLY A 574 2.64 27.11 12.39
C GLY A 574 2.34 26.91 13.86
N GLY A 575 3.36 27.07 14.70
CA GLY A 575 3.27 26.93 16.14
C GLY A 575 4.57 27.37 16.82
N GLU A 576 4.76 26.98 18.06
CA GLU A 576 5.94 27.37 18.85
C GLU A 576 6.88 26.21 19.15
N TYR A 577 8.17 26.49 19.12
CA TYR A 577 9.22 25.57 19.57
C TYR A 577 9.77 26.01 20.93
N GLN A 578 9.93 25.04 21.82
CA GLN A 578 10.62 25.21 23.09
C GLN A 578 12.10 25.52 22.86
N GLU A 579 12.59 26.56 23.54
CA GLU A 579 13.99 26.92 23.46
C GLU A 579 14.89 25.82 24.05
N GLY A 580 15.90 25.41 23.29
CA GLY A 580 16.97 24.50 23.73
C GLY A 580 16.87 23.06 23.25
N ASN A 581 15.75 22.60 22.67
CA ASN A 581 15.61 21.22 22.20
C ASN A 581 14.78 21.03 20.91
N SER A 582 14.29 22.11 20.28
CA SER A 582 13.43 22.05 19.09
C SER A 582 12.16 21.21 19.27
N LYS A 583 11.62 21.08 20.50
CA LYS A 583 10.33 20.41 20.73
C LYS A 583 9.19 21.36 20.44
N LYS A 584 8.18 20.90 19.70
CA LYS A 584 6.94 21.63 19.47
C LYS A 584 6.16 21.77 20.78
N ILE A 585 5.63 22.95 21.06
CA ILE A 585 4.81 23.26 22.24
C ILE A 585 3.62 24.14 21.84
N GLY A 586 2.56 24.12 22.64
CA GLY A 586 1.39 24.96 22.46
C GLY A 586 0.60 24.62 21.19
N LYS A 587 -0.16 25.58 20.66
CA LYS A 587 -1.01 25.39 19.48
C LYS A 587 -0.18 25.28 18.21
N TRP A 588 -0.54 24.31 17.38
CA TRP A 588 0.12 24.00 16.12
C TRP A 588 -0.87 23.75 15.01
N ILE A 589 -0.55 24.25 13.81
CA ILE A 589 -1.15 23.79 12.56
C ILE A 589 -0.07 23.09 11.74
N GLU A 590 -0.28 21.81 11.43
CA GLU A 590 0.62 20.98 10.64
C GLU A 590 0.07 20.72 9.24
N LEU A 591 0.98 20.34 8.32
CA LEU A 591 0.63 19.89 6.99
C LEU A 591 0.56 18.37 6.97
N SER A 592 -0.38 17.81 6.20
CA SER A 592 -0.30 16.38 5.86
C SER A 592 0.95 16.04 5.04
N ASP A 593 1.44 14.81 5.15
CA ASP A 593 2.58 14.33 4.34
C ASP A 593 2.31 14.39 2.83
N ASN A 594 1.04 14.35 2.46
CA ASN A 594 0.54 14.45 1.09
C ASN A 594 0.05 15.86 0.72
N PHE A 595 0.40 16.89 1.51
CA PHE A 595 0.05 18.28 1.23
C PHE A 595 0.55 18.68 -0.18
N CYS A 596 -0.35 19.23 -0.97
CA CYS A 596 -0.09 19.86 -2.26
C CYS A 596 -1.28 20.76 -2.61
N GLY A 597 -1.19 21.52 -3.70
CA GLY A 597 -2.29 22.37 -4.15
C GLY A 597 -3.61 21.64 -4.42
N LEU A 598 -3.57 20.30 -4.59
CA LEU A 598 -4.75 19.47 -4.75
C LEU A 598 -5.25 18.83 -3.45
N SER A 599 -4.45 18.70 -2.39
CA SER A 599 -4.91 18.12 -1.12
C SER A 599 -5.15 19.19 -0.07
N GLN A 600 -4.24 20.15 0.10
CA GLN A 600 -4.34 21.24 1.07
C GLN A 600 -4.89 20.82 2.46
N VAL A 601 -4.50 19.64 2.94
CA VAL A 601 -4.94 19.10 4.24
C VAL A 601 -4.01 19.58 5.35
N THR A 602 -4.62 20.14 6.39
CA THR A 602 -3.93 20.59 7.61
C THR A 602 -4.50 19.94 8.86
N TYR A 603 -3.68 19.85 9.90
CA TYR A 603 -4.04 19.35 11.22
C TYR A 603 -3.81 20.44 12.26
N GLU A 604 -4.83 20.85 13.00
CA GLU A 604 -4.74 21.90 14.01
C GLU A 604 -4.96 21.30 15.40
N GLY A 605 -4.01 21.46 16.31
CA GLY A 605 -4.11 20.95 17.68
C GLY A 605 -3.06 21.53 18.61
N GLU A 606 -2.76 20.82 19.69
CA GLU A 606 -1.84 21.30 20.72
C GLU A 606 -0.76 20.25 21.08
N TYR A 607 0.45 20.74 21.38
CA TYR A 607 1.54 19.98 21.95
C TYR A 607 1.81 20.39 23.40
N ASN A 608 2.04 19.41 24.27
CA ASN A 608 2.49 19.67 25.64
C ASN A 608 3.98 20.07 25.69
N LEU A 609 4.49 20.42 26.88
CA LEU A 609 5.90 20.79 27.12
C LEU A 609 6.92 19.67 26.83
N LYS A 610 6.47 18.42 26.69
CA LYS A 610 7.32 17.28 26.34
C LYS A 610 7.38 17.03 24.82
N GLY A 611 6.65 17.81 24.02
CA GLY A 611 6.54 17.63 22.56
C GLY A 611 5.55 16.55 22.13
N LYS A 612 4.57 16.22 22.97
CA LYS A 612 3.55 15.20 22.72
C LYS A 612 2.23 15.86 22.35
N THR A 613 1.53 15.32 21.35
CA THR A 613 0.20 15.80 20.94
C THR A 613 -0.81 15.53 22.05
N ILE A 614 -1.61 16.54 22.38
CA ILE A 614 -2.65 16.48 23.42
C ILE A 614 -3.92 17.18 22.94
N GLY A 615 -5.04 16.88 23.59
CA GLY A 615 -6.30 17.58 23.38
C GLY A 615 -6.90 17.32 22.01
N ARG A 616 -7.73 18.26 21.53
CA ARG A 616 -8.44 18.12 20.27
C ARG A 616 -7.55 18.49 19.08
N TRP A 617 -7.57 17.64 18.06
CA TRP A 617 -6.88 17.82 16.78
C TRP A 617 -7.89 17.85 15.64
N ASP A 618 -8.07 19.02 15.04
CA ASP A 618 -9.00 19.27 13.95
C ASP A 618 -8.32 19.08 12.59
N ILE A 619 -9.03 18.44 11.67
CA ILE A 619 -8.56 18.19 10.30
C ILE A 619 -9.29 19.15 9.38
N SER A 620 -8.54 19.92 8.60
CA SER A 620 -9.07 20.87 7.62
C SER A 620 -8.59 20.55 6.20
N HIS A 621 -9.43 20.84 5.20
CA HIS A 621 -9.11 20.75 3.78
C HIS A 621 -9.51 22.04 3.08
N ASP A 622 -8.54 22.72 2.45
CA ASP A 622 -8.75 24.03 1.80
C ASP A 622 -9.33 25.06 2.79
N GLY A 623 -8.83 25.06 4.03
CA GLY A 623 -9.27 25.93 5.12
C GLY A 623 -10.61 25.58 5.78
N LYS A 624 -11.29 24.50 5.34
CA LYS A 624 -12.55 24.06 5.93
C LYS A 624 -12.34 22.84 6.81
N GLN A 625 -12.78 22.90 8.07
CA GLN A 625 -12.77 21.76 8.98
C GLN A 625 -13.64 20.62 8.42
N ILE A 626 -13.01 19.47 8.17
CA ILE A 626 -13.65 18.27 7.64
C ILE A 626 -13.80 17.17 8.70
N GLY A 627 -13.02 17.22 9.79
CA GLY A 627 -13.12 16.28 10.91
C GLY A 627 -12.08 16.56 11.99
N GLY A 628 -11.65 15.52 12.69
CA GLY A 628 -10.69 15.60 13.78
C GLY A 628 -10.83 14.42 14.74
N GLY A 629 -10.14 14.53 15.88
CA GLY A 629 -10.32 13.68 17.04
C GLY A 629 -9.56 14.22 18.25
N GLN A 630 -9.36 13.39 19.27
CA GLN A 630 -8.67 13.78 20.49
C GLN A 630 -7.44 12.91 20.75
N TYR A 631 -6.39 13.53 21.27
CA TYR A 631 -5.21 12.86 21.81
C TYR A 631 -5.19 12.98 23.33
N GLN A 632 -4.72 11.93 23.98
CA GLN A 632 -4.40 11.90 25.41
C GLN A 632 -2.97 11.41 25.59
N GLU A 633 -2.23 11.99 26.55
CA GLU A 633 -0.92 11.47 26.94
C GLU A 633 -1.11 10.37 27.98
N GLN A 634 -0.60 9.16 27.70
CA GLN A 634 -0.51 8.07 28.65
C GLN A 634 0.90 7.50 28.62
N ASN A 635 1.54 7.38 29.78
CA ASN A 635 2.91 6.86 29.91
C ASN A 635 3.96 7.55 29.01
N GLY A 636 3.79 8.85 28.74
CA GLY A 636 4.69 9.62 27.87
C GLY A 636 4.49 9.39 26.37
N ILE A 637 3.43 8.68 25.98
CA ILE A 637 3.03 8.43 24.59
C ILE A 637 1.70 9.16 24.32
N SER A 638 1.59 9.79 23.15
CA SER A 638 0.32 10.37 22.69
C SER A 638 -0.52 9.30 22.03
N ILE A 639 -1.67 8.99 22.62
CA ILE A 639 -2.63 8.04 22.06
C ILE A 639 -3.88 8.76 21.55
N LYS A 640 -4.48 8.26 20.47
CA LYS A 640 -5.78 8.75 19.97
C LYS A 640 -6.90 8.22 20.86
N VAL A 641 -7.87 9.06 21.23
CA VAL A 641 -9.04 8.68 22.04
C VAL A 641 -10.32 9.27 21.45
N GLY A 642 -11.47 8.65 21.75
CA GLY A 642 -12.79 9.17 21.37
C GLY A 642 -13.13 9.05 19.88
N ASP A 643 -14.05 9.89 19.40
CA ASP A 643 -14.44 9.93 17.99
C ASP A 643 -13.34 10.49 17.10
N TRP A 644 -13.05 9.81 15.99
CA TRP A 644 -12.01 10.18 15.03
C TRP A 644 -12.51 10.13 13.58
N LEU A 645 -11.99 11.06 12.79
CA LEU A 645 -12.02 10.99 11.33
C LEU A 645 -10.60 10.77 10.80
N GLU A 646 -10.38 9.67 10.09
CA GLU A 646 -9.10 9.39 9.44
C GLU A 646 -9.20 9.56 7.93
N LEU A 647 -8.24 10.25 7.32
CA LEU A 647 -8.20 10.42 5.88
C LEU A 647 -7.53 9.21 5.22
N SER A 648 -8.04 8.78 4.07
CA SER A 648 -7.31 7.83 3.23
C SER A 648 -5.97 8.40 2.77
N GLU A 649 -4.97 7.56 2.53
CA GLU A 649 -3.65 8.01 2.02
C GLU A 649 -3.77 8.77 0.67
N GLN A 650 -4.79 8.42 -0.12
CA GLN A 650 -5.07 9.03 -1.41
C GLN A 650 -5.98 10.27 -1.30
N PHE A 651 -6.15 10.85 -0.10
CA PHE A 651 -7.03 12.00 0.11
C PHE A 651 -6.55 13.21 -0.70
N ARG A 652 -7.34 13.57 -1.72
CA ARG A 652 -7.10 14.69 -2.64
C ARG A 652 -8.44 15.31 -3.02
N LYS A 653 -8.43 16.50 -3.63
CA LYS A 653 -9.62 17.22 -4.10
C LYS A 653 -10.65 16.35 -4.83
N PHE A 654 -10.19 15.39 -5.63
CA PHE A 654 -11.07 14.50 -6.40
C PHE A 654 -11.40 13.17 -5.72
N ASN A 655 -10.65 12.80 -4.68
CA ASN A 655 -10.80 11.57 -3.91
C ASN A 655 -10.79 11.88 -2.41
N GLN A 656 -11.92 12.33 -1.87
CA GLN A 656 -12.03 12.74 -0.47
C GLN A 656 -12.59 11.60 0.40
N ILE A 657 -11.93 10.44 0.36
CA ILE A 657 -12.32 9.28 1.17
C ILE A 657 -11.75 9.43 2.58
N ALA A 658 -12.63 9.34 3.58
CA ALA A 658 -12.27 9.31 4.98
C ALA A 658 -12.95 8.13 5.69
N TYR A 659 -12.54 7.81 6.91
CA TYR A 659 -13.09 6.76 7.74
C TYR A 659 -13.45 7.37 9.09
N GLN A 660 -14.69 7.22 9.52
CA GLN A 660 -15.16 7.69 10.82
C GLN A 660 -15.30 6.51 11.77
N GLY A 661 -14.74 6.62 12.97
CA GLY A 661 -14.83 5.59 14.00
C GLY A 661 -14.46 6.13 15.37
N LYS A 662 -14.27 5.22 16.33
CA LYS A 662 -13.89 5.56 17.71
C LYS A 662 -12.59 4.87 18.11
N TYR A 663 -11.84 5.54 18.96
CA TYR A 663 -10.74 4.99 19.73
C TYR A 663 -11.16 4.88 21.20
N ASN A 664 -10.71 3.82 21.89
CA ASN A 664 -10.85 3.72 23.34
C ASN A 664 -9.69 4.45 24.07
N ASP A 665 -9.72 4.41 25.39
CA ASP A 665 -8.71 5.07 26.24
C ASP A 665 -7.33 4.40 26.20
N GLN A 666 -7.13 3.34 25.40
CA GLN A 666 -5.83 2.68 25.18
C GLN A 666 -5.27 2.97 23.77
N GLY A 667 -5.92 3.83 22.98
CA GLY A 667 -5.50 4.06 21.60
C GLY A 667 -5.94 2.98 20.61
N LEU A 668 -6.88 2.10 20.99
CA LEU A 668 -7.38 1.03 20.13
C LEU A 668 -8.63 1.46 19.37
N LYS A 669 -8.65 1.15 18.07
CA LYS A 669 -9.85 1.30 17.22
C LYS A 669 -10.96 0.37 17.72
N ILE A 670 -12.09 0.96 18.11
CA ILE A 670 -13.28 0.23 18.57
C ILE A 670 -14.49 0.53 17.69
N GLY A 671 -15.42 -0.42 17.65
CA GLY A 671 -16.65 -0.31 16.87
C GLY A 671 -16.44 -0.40 15.34
N LYS A 672 -17.50 -0.07 14.59
CA LYS A 672 -17.48 -0.13 13.13
C LYS A 672 -16.95 1.19 12.56
N TRP A 673 -15.87 1.11 11.78
CA TRP A 673 -15.36 2.25 11.01
C TRP A 673 -16.16 2.43 9.72
N VAL A 674 -16.77 3.60 9.54
CA VAL A 674 -17.63 3.93 8.42
C VAL A 674 -16.83 4.69 7.38
N LYS A 675 -16.67 4.10 6.19
CA LYS A 675 -16.09 4.78 5.03
C LYS A 675 -17.02 5.91 4.56
N MET A 676 -16.51 7.12 4.53
CA MET A 676 -17.20 8.33 4.10
C MET A 676 -16.58 8.87 2.80
N ASN A 677 -17.42 9.40 1.92
CA ASN A 677 -16.98 10.21 0.79
C ASN A 677 -17.33 11.68 1.08
N LEU A 678 -16.35 12.44 1.57
CA LEU A 678 -16.57 13.82 2.01
C LEU A 678 -16.90 14.76 0.85
N ARG A 679 -16.55 14.39 -0.39
CA ARG A 679 -16.91 15.18 -1.58
C ARG A 679 -18.43 15.27 -1.75
N ASN A 680 -19.14 14.18 -1.45
CA ASN A 680 -20.60 14.17 -1.50
C ASN A 680 -21.19 15.02 -0.38
N GLN A 681 -20.53 15.10 0.79
CA GLN A 681 -20.96 15.94 1.91
C GLN A 681 -20.65 17.44 1.70
N GLN A 682 -19.52 17.77 1.06
CA GLN A 682 -19.17 19.15 0.72
C GLN A 682 -20.07 19.72 -0.37
N ASN A 683 -20.47 18.88 -1.34
CA ASN A 683 -21.44 19.25 -2.37
C ASN A 683 -22.90 19.23 -1.85
N SER A 684 -23.17 18.57 -0.73
CA SER A 684 -24.44 18.68 0.00
C SER A 684 -24.44 19.88 0.95
N SER A 685 -23.77 20.98 0.61
CA SER A 685 -23.81 22.20 1.40
C SER A 685 -25.27 22.57 1.67
N GLN A 686 -25.61 22.61 2.96
CA GLN A 686 -26.93 22.46 3.60
C GLN A 686 -27.26 20.99 3.90
N ILE A 687 -26.84 20.45 5.04
CA ILE A 687 -27.47 20.72 6.34
C ILE A 687 -26.52 20.22 7.45
N LYS A 688 -26.05 21.11 8.33
CA LYS A 688 -25.54 20.75 9.67
C LYS A 688 -26.20 21.68 10.67
N PHE A 689 -27.02 21.13 11.56
CA PHE A 689 -27.55 21.87 12.71
C PHE A 689 -26.90 21.34 13.98
N LYS A 690 -26.42 22.25 14.82
CA LYS A 690 -26.10 22.00 16.22
C LYS A 690 -27.25 22.58 17.04
N GLY A 691 -27.91 21.73 17.82
CA GLY A 691 -29.07 22.08 18.66
C GLY A 691 -30.08 20.94 18.70
N ILE A 692 -30.83 20.85 19.79
CA ILE A 692 -31.98 19.96 19.93
C ILE A 692 -33.03 20.43 18.92
N LYS A 693 -33.41 19.57 17.99
CA LYS A 693 -34.45 19.87 17.01
C LYS A 693 -35.81 19.85 17.73
N LYS A 694 -36.50 20.99 17.74
CA LYS A 694 -37.86 21.15 18.23
C LYS A 694 -38.67 21.94 17.21
N GLY A 695 -39.92 21.56 16.96
CA GLY A 695 -40.82 22.25 16.03
C GLY A 695 -40.74 21.74 14.58
N ARG A 696 -41.20 22.57 13.62
CA ARG A 696 -41.25 22.24 12.18
C ARG A 696 -39.88 22.34 11.53
N TRP A 697 -39.56 21.37 10.69
CA TRP A 697 -38.30 21.28 9.96
C TRP A 697 -38.59 21.09 8.48
N ASP A 698 -38.13 22.01 7.65
CA ASP A 698 -38.25 21.92 6.21
C ASP A 698 -36.93 21.46 5.59
N ILE A 699 -36.98 20.47 4.70
CA ILE A 699 -35.84 20.05 3.87
C ILE A 699 -35.93 20.85 2.58
N LYS A 700 -34.92 21.68 2.29
CA LYS A 700 -34.85 22.46 1.05
C LYS A 700 -33.73 21.98 0.14
N TYR A 701 -33.93 22.05 -1.17
CA TYR A 701 -32.98 21.67 -2.21
C TYR A 701 -32.80 22.82 -3.20
N CYS A 702 -31.54 23.10 -3.54
CA CYS A 702 -31.17 24.10 -4.54
C CYS A 702 -30.50 23.42 -5.73
N ILE A 703 -30.96 23.76 -6.93
CA ILE A 703 -30.34 23.31 -8.17
C ILE A 703 -29.09 24.17 -8.40
N PRO A 704 -27.90 23.57 -8.63
CA PRO A 704 -26.70 24.34 -8.92
C PRO A 704 -26.93 25.36 -10.03
N GLY A 705 -26.70 26.64 -9.73
CA GLY A 705 -26.96 27.77 -10.64
C GLY A 705 -28.24 28.57 -10.34
N GLN A 706 -29.13 28.08 -9.46
CA GLN A 706 -30.29 28.84 -8.99
C GLN A 706 -30.02 29.45 -7.60
N LYS A 707 -30.57 30.65 -7.33
CA LYS A 707 -30.44 31.30 -6.01
C LYS A 707 -31.53 30.86 -5.03
N GLU A 708 -32.61 30.25 -5.51
CA GLU A 708 -33.77 29.88 -4.69
C GLU A 708 -33.71 28.44 -4.19
N TYR A 709 -34.09 28.25 -2.92
CA TYR A 709 -34.19 26.95 -2.26
C TYR A 709 -35.63 26.46 -2.30
N LYS A 710 -35.87 25.28 -2.89
CA LYS A 710 -37.20 24.66 -2.96
C LYS A 710 -37.41 23.71 -1.79
N GLN A 711 -38.52 23.82 -1.05
CA GLN A 711 -38.88 22.83 -0.04
C GLN A 711 -39.27 21.51 -0.70
N ILE A 712 -38.56 20.43 -0.37
CA ILE A 712 -38.74 19.08 -0.95
C ILE A 712 -39.06 18.02 0.11
N GLY A 713 -39.03 18.37 1.39
CA GLY A 713 -39.45 17.49 2.47
C GLY A 713 -39.48 18.17 3.82
N GLY A 714 -39.52 17.39 4.90
CA GLY A 714 -39.62 17.92 6.25
C GLY A 714 -40.73 17.31 7.11
N GLY A 715 -40.79 17.73 8.37
CA GLY A 715 -41.80 17.30 9.34
C GLY A 715 -41.54 17.93 10.71
N PHE A 716 -42.15 17.40 11.77
CA PHE A 716 -41.98 17.95 13.12
C PHE A 716 -41.02 17.11 13.96
N TYR A 717 -40.29 17.78 14.84
CA TYR A 717 -39.55 17.17 15.93
C TYR A 717 -40.13 17.58 17.28
N GLU A 718 -40.24 16.62 18.19
CA GLU A 718 -40.54 16.82 19.60
C GLU A 718 -39.31 16.43 20.43
N GLU A 719 -39.09 17.13 21.53
CA GLU A 719 -37.99 16.87 22.45
C GLU A 719 -38.48 15.92 23.55
N GLN A 720 -37.85 14.76 23.67
CA GLN A 720 -38.09 13.79 24.73
C GLN A 720 -36.72 13.32 25.25
N ASP A 721 -36.48 13.46 26.55
CA ASP A 721 -35.27 12.97 27.23
C ASP A 721 -33.95 13.32 26.53
N TYR A 722 -33.75 14.59 26.16
CA TYR A 722 -32.57 15.11 25.46
C TYR A 722 -32.37 14.59 24.02
N LEU A 723 -33.33 13.84 23.47
CA LEU A 723 -33.33 13.38 22.09
C LEU A 723 -34.43 14.06 21.28
N SER A 724 -34.12 14.40 20.03
CA SER A 724 -35.11 14.93 19.09
C SER A 724 -35.79 13.80 18.33
N VAL A 725 -37.06 13.59 18.62
CA VAL A 725 -37.90 12.51 18.08
C VAL A 725 -38.76 13.07 16.94
N LYS A 726 -38.77 12.40 15.78
CA LYS A 726 -39.66 12.79 14.67
C LYS A 726 -41.10 12.47 15.05
N ILE A 727 -42.03 13.41 14.86
CA ILE A 727 -43.46 13.20 15.15
C ILE A 727 -44.33 13.72 14.01
N GLY A 728 -45.54 13.16 13.88
CA GLY A 728 -46.53 13.57 12.89
C GLY A 728 -46.10 13.31 11.45
N ASN A 729 -46.67 14.06 10.51
CA ASN A 729 -46.40 13.90 9.08
C ASN A 729 -44.95 14.29 8.73
N TRP A 730 -44.34 13.48 7.88
CA TRP A 730 -42.94 13.57 7.50
C TRP A 730 -42.72 13.18 6.04
N ILE A 731 -41.91 13.98 5.36
CA ILE A 731 -41.36 13.68 4.05
C ILE A 731 -39.85 13.45 4.20
N GLU A 732 -39.39 12.22 4.00
CA GLU A 732 -37.99 11.82 4.01
C GLU A 732 -37.39 11.71 2.60
N LEU A 733 -36.09 11.93 2.47
CA LEU A 733 -35.36 11.68 1.21
C LEU A 733 -34.79 10.27 1.19
N SER A 734 -34.72 9.62 0.02
CA SER A 734 -34.01 8.35 -0.11
C SER A 734 -32.50 8.48 0.09
N GLN A 735 -31.83 7.38 0.46
CA GLN A 735 -30.37 7.36 0.66
C GLN A 735 -29.57 7.72 -0.61
N GLY A 736 -30.20 7.59 -1.79
CA GLY A 736 -29.62 7.93 -3.08
C GLY A 736 -30.08 9.28 -3.64
N PHE A 737 -30.69 10.15 -2.83
CA PHE A 737 -31.27 11.41 -3.32
C PHE A 737 -30.20 12.30 -3.99
N GLN A 738 -30.33 12.50 -5.30
CA GLN A 738 -29.44 13.32 -6.12
C GLN A 738 -30.26 14.00 -7.23
N LYS A 739 -29.64 14.91 -8.00
CA LYS A 739 -30.31 15.66 -9.07
C LYS A 739 -31.17 14.75 -9.96
N ASP A 740 -30.63 13.57 -10.28
CA ASP A 740 -31.21 12.61 -11.23
C ASP A 740 -31.91 11.41 -10.52
N SER A 741 -32.08 11.47 -9.19
CA SER A 741 -32.86 10.49 -8.41
C SER A 741 -33.50 11.18 -7.21
N GLN A 742 -34.72 11.68 -7.39
CA GLN A 742 -35.43 12.46 -6.39
C GLN A 742 -36.60 11.65 -5.83
N VAL A 743 -36.29 10.62 -5.04
CA VAL A 743 -37.31 9.81 -4.34
C VAL A 743 -37.50 10.32 -2.93
N ILE A 744 -38.77 10.51 -2.56
CA ILE A 744 -39.18 10.88 -1.21
C ILE A 744 -40.15 9.84 -0.62
N TYR A 745 -40.18 9.77 0.71
CA TYR A 745 -41.09 8.94 1.48
C TYR A 745 -41.99 9.85 2.31
N ASP A 746 -43.30 9.78 2.09
CA ASP A 746 -44.29 10.63 2.75
C ASP A 746 -45.17 9.77 3.68
N GLY A 747 -45.13 10.01 4.98
CA GLY A 747 -45.90 9.25 5.96
C GLY A 747 -45.85 9.85 7.35
N GLU A 748 -46.30 9.10 8.36
CA GLU A 748 -46.44 9.62 9.72
C GLU A 748 -45.54 8.89 10.73
N TYR A 749 -45.00 9.65 11.70
CA TYR A 749 -44.38 9.16 12.91
C TYR A 749 -45.32 9.30 14.12
N ASN A 750 -45.30 8.31 15.02
CA ASN A 750 -45.93 8.44 16.33
C ASN A 750 -45.07 9.29 17.29
N ARG A 751 -45.57 9.53 18.51
CA ARG A 751 -44.86 10.32 19.54
C ARG A 751 -43.52 9.73 19.98
N ASN A 752 -43.24 8.46 19.71
CA ASN A 752 -42.00 7.79 20.09
C ASN A 752 -41.00 7.73 18.92
N GLY A 753 -41.27 8.42 17.79
CA GLY A 753 -40.36 8.42 16.64
C GLY A 753 -40.42 7.17 15.80
N ILE A 754 -41.48 6.38 15.94
CA ILE A 754 -41.69 5.14 15.21
C ILE A 754 -42.65 5.42 14.05
N LYS A 755 -42.28 4.97 12.84
CA LYS A 755 -43.14 5.08 11.65
C LYS A 755 -44.45 4.32 11.89
N LYS A 756 -45.59 4.94 11.59
CA LYS A 756 -46.91 4.32 11.67
C LYS A 756 -47.74 4.64 10.44
N GLY A 757 -48.80 3.86 10.23
CA GLY A 757 -49.77 4.12 9.17
C GLY A 757 -49.18 3.96 7.77
N ARG A 758 -49.81 4.58 6.79
CA ARG A 758 -49.41 4.50 5.38
C ARG A 758 -48.23 5.42 5.10
N TRP A 759 -47.27 4.90 4.36
CA TRP A 759 -46.09 5.61 3.86
C TRP A 759 -46.05 5.48 2.34
N ASP A 760 -46.18 6.61 1.64
CA ASP A 760 -46.15 6.67 0.19
C ASP A 760 -44.72 6.94 -0.30
N ILE A 761 -44.27 6.22 -1.33
CA ILE A 761 -43.02 6.50 -2.04
C ILE A 761 -43.38 7.36 -3.25
N LYS A 762 -42.80 8.55 -3.35
CA LYS A 762 -43.03 9.47 -4.46
C LYS A 762 -41.73 9.78 -5.19
N TYR A 763 -41.78 9.91 -6.50
CA TYR A 763 -40.63 10.23 -7.36
C TYR A 763 -40.90 11.51 -8.15
N CYS A 764 -39.94 12.44 -8.15
CA CYS A 764 -40.02 13.67 -8.93
C CYS A 764 -39.71 13.39 -10.40
N ILE A 765 -40.64 13.72 -11.30
CA ILE A 765 -40.45 13.58 -12.74
C ILE A 765 -39.79 14.87 -13.28
N ASP A 766 -38.62 14.73 -13.90
CA ASP A 766 -37.97 15.71 -14.79
C ASP A 766 -37.87 17.16 -14.27
N GLY A 767 -37.58 17.35 -12.98
CA GLY A 767 -37.33 18.69 -12.42
C GLY A 767 -38.56 19.63 -12.42
N GLN A 768 -39.74 19.11 -12.79
CA GLN A 768 -41.00 19.86 -12.86
C GLN A 768 -41.70 19.98 -11.49
N ASN A 769 -41.04 19.62 -10.38
CA ASN A 769 -41.59 19.62 -9.02
C ASN A 769 -42.86 18.75 -8.85
N LEU A 770 -43.15 17.85 -9.79
CA LEU A 770 -44.30 16.94 -9.71
C LEU A 770 -43.84 15.59 -9.15
N TYR A 771 -44.20 15.33 -7.90
CA TYR A 771 -43.97 14.06 -7.23
C TYR A 771 -45.11 13.09 -7.54
N LYS A 772 -44.83 12.08 -8.36
CA LYS A 772 -45.77 10.99 -8.63
C LYS A 772 -45.58 9.89 -7.59
N GLN A 773 -46.67 9.44 -6.97
CA GLN A 773 -46.62 8.24 -6.14
C GLN A 773 -46.23 7.03 -7.00
N ILE A 774 -45.09 6.42 -6.68
CA ILE A 774 -44.55 5.22 -7.34
C ILE A 774 -44.67 3.98 -6.47
N GLY A 775 -44.95 4.14 -5.19
CA GLY A 775 -45.04 3.04 -4.26
C GLY A 775 -45.53 3.42 -2.87
N GLY A 776 -45.26 2.56 -1.90
CA GLY A 776 -45.66 2.74 -0.51
C GLY A 776 -46.19 1.47 0.13
N GLY A 777 -46.52 1.57 1.41
CA GLY A 777 -47.18 0.53 2.19
C GLY A 777 -47.43 0.99 3.62
N SER A 778 -47.90 0.09 4.48
CA SER A 778 -48.25 0.43 5.85
C SER A 778 -47.23 -0.08 6.86
N TYR A 779 -46.99 0.71 7.91
CA TYR A 779 -46.26 0.30 9.10
C TYR A 779 -47.22 0.01 10.25
N ASN A 780 -46.95 -1.06 10.98
CA ASN A 780 -47.51 -1.34 12.29
C ASN A 780 -46.42 -1.19 13.36
N GLN A 781 -46.82 -0.87 14.58
CA GLN A 781 -45.92 -0.81 15.72
C GLN A 781 -46.00 -2.11 16.50
N LYS A 782 -44.85 -2.75 16.71
CA LYS A 782 -44.75 -3.92 17.58
C LYS A 782 -43.42 -3.87 18.31
N ASP A 783 -43.45 -4.08 19.63
CA ASP A 783 -42.27 -4.14 20.50
C ASP A 783 -41.35 -2.90 20.40
N GLY A 784 -41.93 -1.71 20.16
CA GLY A 784 -41.16 -0.47 20.01
C GLY A 784 -40.50 -0.26 18.64
N PHE A 785 -40.76 -1.12 17.65
CA PHE A 785 -40.24 -1.00 16.29
C PHE A 785 -41.34 -0.82 15.25
N ALA A 786 -41.01 -0.11 14.16
CA ALA A 786 -41.88 0.01 12.99
C ALA A 786 -41.69 -1.22 12.10
N ILE A 787 -42.76 -1.98 11.91
CA ILE A 787 -42.77 -3.20 11.11
C ILE A 787 -43.62 -2.97 9.86
N LYS A 788 -43.08 -3.26 8.68
CA LYS A 788 -43.85 -3.21 7.42
C LYS A 788 -44.94 -4.29 7.43
N ILE A 789 -46.16 -3.93 7.06
CA ILE A 789 -47.31 -4.84 6.97
C ILE A 789 -48.13 -4.59 5.68
N GLY A 790 -48.84 -5.62 5.23
CA GLY A 790 -49.74 -5.54 4.08
C GLY A 790 -48.99 -5.36 2.75
N MET A 791 -49.68 -4.81 1.75
CA MET A 791 -49.09 -4.57 0.43
C MET A 791 -48.04 -3.47 0.48
N TRP A 792 -46.89 -3.73 -0.15
CA TRP A 792 -45.75 -2.85 -0.23
C TRP A 792 -45.21 -2.77 -1.65
N ILE A 793 -44.77 -1.56 -2.02
CA ILE A 793 -43.91 -1.32 -3.17
C ILE A 793 -42.59 -0.74 -2.65
N GLU A 794 -41.48 -1.39 -2.95
CA GLU A 794 -40.13 -1.00 -2.52
C GLU A 794 -39.29 -0.51 -3.70
N GLU A 795 -38.47 0.51 -3.50
CA GLU A 795 -37.47 0.90 -4.49
C GLU A 795 -36.24 -0.01 -4.45
N TRP A 796 -35.59 -0.20 -5.59
CA TRP A 796 -34.27 -0.83 -5.62
C TRP A 796 -33.20 0.13 -5.07
N VAL A 797 -32.20 -0.39 -4.34
CA VAL A 797 -31.14 0.42 -3.69
C VAL A 797 -30.39 1.36 -4.66
N LYS A 798 -30.39 1.05 -5.96
CA LYS A 798 -29.75 1.85 -7.01
C LYS A 798 -30.77 2.65 -7.84
N PHE A 799 -31.93 3.02 -7.27
CA PHE A 799 -32.98 3.78 -7.97
C PHE A 799 -32.43 5.12 -8.49
N GLY A 800 -32.66 5.43 -9.76
CA GLY A 800 -32.25 6.69 -10.38
C GLY A 800 -32.51 6.73 -11.88
N TYR A 801 -32.05 7.79 -12.54
CA TYR A 801 -32.35 8.12 -13.94
C TYR A 801 -32.14 6.99 -14.97
N MET A 802 -31.26 6.03 -14.71
CA MET A 802 -31.07 4.86 -15.59
C MET A 802 -31.61 3.53 -15.03
N LYS A 803 -32.29 3.56 -13.88
CA LYS A 803 -32.64 2.38 -13.06
C LYS A 803 -33.92 2.62 -12.27
N GLU A 804 -35.08 2.44 -12.89
CA GLU A 804 -36.37 2.56 -12.19
C GLU A 804 -36.97 1.18 -11.96
N VAL A 805 -36.44 0.49 -10.96
CA VAL A 805 -36.90 -0.84 -10.54
C VAL A 805 -37.61 -0.72 -9.20
N ILE A 806 -38.82 -1.28 -9.12
CA ILE A 806 -39.58 -1.40 -7.89
C ILE A 806 -39.98 -2.87 -7.66
N PHE A 807 -40.16 -3.24 -6.39
CA PHE A 807 -40.59 -4.57 -5.95
C PHE A 807 -41.96 -4.45 -5.30
N LYS A 808 -42.97 -5.16 -5.81
CA LYS A 808 -44.33 -5.12 -5.28
C LYS A 808 -44.70 -6.47 -4.65
N GLY A 809 -45.09 -6.50 -3.39
CA GLY A 809 -45.55 -7.72 -2.72
C GLY A 809 -46.14 -7.46 -1.35
N GLU A 810 -46.36 -8.49 -0.55
CA GLU A 810 -46.99 -8.37 0.77
C GLU A 810 -46.02 -8.69 1.91
N TYR A 811 -46.16 -7.96 3.00
CA TYR A 811 -45.58 -8.28 4.31
C TYR A 811 -46.65 -8.82 5.26
N ASN A 812 -46.31 -9.85 6.04
CA ASN A 812 -47.17 -10.35 7.10
C ASN A 812 -47.10 -9.46 8.36
N MET A 813 -47.93 -9.76 9.36
CA MET A 813 -48.02 -8.99 10.62
C MET A 813 -46.75 -9.03 11.49
N LYS A 814 -45.78 -9.89 11.15
CA LYS A 814 -44.47 -9.97 11.82
C LYS A 814 -43.36 -9.26 11.04
N GLY A 815 -43.66 -8.65 9.88
CA GLY A 815 -42.67 -7.96 9.05
C GLY A 815 -41.90 -8.84 8.09
N PHE A 816 -42.33 -10.09 7.89
CA PHE A 816 -41.73 -10.97 6.90
C PHE A 816 -42.46 -10.83 5.56
N LYS A 817 -41.68 -10.83 4.47
CA LYS A 817 -42.23 -10.94 3.12
C LYS A 817 -42.96 -12.27 2.99
N LYS A 818 -44.15 -12.26 2.41
CA LYS A 818 -44.92 -13.48 2.09
C LYS A 818 -45.52 -13.40 0.70
N GLY A 819 -45.84 -14.57 0.15
CA GLY A 819 -46.54 -14.69 -1.13
C GLY A 819 -45.74 -14.14 -2.30
N ARG A 820 -46.46 -13.78 -3.37
CA ARG A 820 -45.86 -13.30 -4.63
C ARG A 820 -45.27 -11.90 -4.48
N TRP A 821 -44.04 -11.74 -4.96
CA TRP A 821 -43.33 -10.48 -5.07
C TRP A 821 -42.90 -10.25 -6.50
N ASP A 822 -43.47 -9.23 -7.13
CA ASP A 822 -43.22 -8.85 -8.51
C ASP A 822 -42.09 -7.82 -8.60
N ILE A 823 -41.24 -7.98 -9.63
CA ILE A 823 -40.20 -7.02 -10.00
C ILE A 823 -40.71 -6.24 -11.20
N LEU A 824 -40.91 -4.96 -11.01
CA LEU A 824 -41.44 -4.05 -12.01
C LEU A 824 -40.33 -3.09 -12.44
N TYR A 825 -40.17 -2.84 -13.74
CA TYR A 825 -39.18 -1.92 -14.27
C TYR A 825 -39.79 -0.96 -15.27
N ARG A 826 -39.38 0.31 -15.14
CA ARG A 826 -39.70 1.36 -16.09
C ARG A 826 -38.44 1.73 -16.86
N LYS A 827 -38.54 1.63 -18.19
CA LYS A 827 -37.46 2.11 -19.07
C LYS A 827 -37.53 3.63 -19.11
N TYR A 828 -36.37 4.29 -19.07
CA TYR A 828 -36.26 5.74 -19.17
C TYR A 828 -37.12 6.31 -20.31
N GLY A 829 -37.92 7.34 -20.01
CA GLY A 829 -38.84 7.99 -20.94
C GLY A 829 -40.18 7.28 -21.18
N ARG A 830 -40.48 6.16 -20.49
CA ARG A 830 -41.80 5.52 -20.52
C ARG A 830 -42.57 5.77 -19.23
N VAL A 831 -43.90 5.89 -19.33
CA VAL A 831 -44.78 6.17 -18.19
C VAL A 831 -45.10 4.89 -17.38
N GLU A 832 -45.09 3.73 -18.04
CA GLU A 832 -45.57 2.47 -17.49
C GLU A 832 -44.44 1.53 -17.03
N TYR A 833 -44.66 0.89 -15.87
CA TYR A 833 -43.81 -0.19 -15.38
C TYR A 833 -44.18 -1.51 -16.08
N LYS A 834 -43.18 -2.26 -16.50
CA LYS A 834 -43.32 -3.63 -17.03
C LYS A 834 -42.93 -4.65 -15.96
N LEU A 835 -43.70 -5.72 -15.85
CA LEU A 835 -43.30 -6.89 -15.07
C LEU A 835 -42.06 -7.53 -15.71
N LEU A 836 -40.94 -7.52 -15.00
CA LEU A 836 -39.70 -8.18 -15.41
C LEU A 836 -39.55 -9.55 -14.80
N GLY A 837 -40.07 -9.75 -13.60
CA GLY A 837 -39.73 -10.91 -12.80
C GLY A 837 -40.38 -10.93 -11.44
N GLY A 838 -39.77 -11.64 -10.51
CA GLY A 838 -40.35 -11.90 -9.20
C GLY A 838 -40.45 -13.39 -8.88
N GLY A 839 -41.01 -13.69 -7.71
CA GLY A 839 -41.21 -15.04 -7.22
C GLY A 839 -41.95 -15.04 -5.89
N GLU A 840 -41.95 -16.16 -5.19
CA GLU A 840 -42.69 -16.31 -3.94
C GLU A 840 -41.77 -16.34 -2.72
N TYR A 841 -42.23 -15.72 -1.64
CA TYR A 841 -41.62 -15.81 -0.32
C TYR A 841 -42.42 -16.73 0.59
N GLN A 842 -41.71 -17.62 1.30
CA GLN A 842 -42.27 -18.44 2.36
C GLN A 842 -42.74 -17.56 3.51
N GLU A 843 -43.99 -17.78 3.95
CA GLU A 843 -44.55 -17.07 5.07
C GLU A 843 -43.79 -17.38 6.37
N GLY A 844 -43.40 -16.33 7.10
CA GLY A 844 -42.80 -16.42 8.44
C GLY A 844 -41.29 -16.23 8.51
N ASN A 845 -40.54 -16.27 7.40
CA ASN A 845 -39.08 -16.08 7.43
C ASN A 845 -38.49 -15.32 6.23
N SER A 846 -39.32 -14.83 5.30
CA SER A 846 -38.88 -14.12 4.08
C SER A 846 -37.88 -14.92 3.22
N LYS A 847 -37.92 -16.26 3.24
CA LYS A 847 -37.10 -17.09 2.34
C LYS A 847 -37.78 -17.20 0.98
N LYS A 848 -37.00 -17.02 -0.09
CA LYS A 848 -37.46 -17.24 -1.47
C LYS A 848 -37.77 -18.72 -1.69
N ILE A 849 -38.88 -19.04 -2.32
CA ILE A 849 -39.29 -20.41 -2.67
C ILE A 849 -39.86 -20.43 -4.10
N GLY A 850 -39.83 -21.61 -4.73
CA GLY A 850 -40.38 -21.81 -6.07
C GLY A 850 -39.62 -21.06 -7.15
N LYS A 851 -40.30 -20.80 -8.28
CA LYS A 851 -39.71 -20.11 -9.44
C LYS A 851 -39.48 -18.63 -9.17
N TRP A 852 -38.32 -18.14 -9.56
CA TRP A 852 -37.85 -16.78 -9.36
C TRP A 852 -37.16 -16.22 -10.59
N ILE A 853 -37.40 -14.94 -10.85
CA ILE A 853 -36.57 -14.13 -11.75
C ILE A 853 -35.88 -13.05 -10.92
N GLU A 854 -34.54 -13.03 -10.94
CA GLU A 854 -33.69 -12.04 -10.28
C GLU A 854 -33.06 -11.06 -11.27
N LEU A 855 -32.64 -9.90 -10.78
CA LEU A 855 -31.89 -8.91 -11.56
C LEU A 855 -30.40 -8.97 -11.21
N SER A 856 -29.53 -8.75 -12.19
CA SER A 856 -28.10 -8.57 -11.89
C SER A 856 -27.81 -7.34 -11.03
N ASP A 857 -26.73 -7.36 -10.25
CA ASP A 857 -26.27 -6.21 -9.46
C ASP A 857 -26.01 -4.95 -10.32
N ASN A 858 -25.71 -5.18 -11.60
CA ASN A 858 -25.44 -4.14 -12.60
C ASN A 858 -26.65 -3.81 -13.47
N PHE A 859 -27.84 -4.33 -13.13
CA PHE A 859 -29.06 -4.08 -13.88
C PHE A 859 -29.27 -2.57 -14.07
N CYS A 860 -29.46 -2.15 -15.31
CA CYS A 860 -29.72 -0.76 -15.71
C CYS A 860 -30.34 -0.70 -17.10
N GLY A 861 -30.72 0.49 -17.55
CA GLY A 861 -31.13 0.72 -18.94
C GLY A 861 -30.11 0.25 -19.99
N LEU A 862 -28.83 0.12 -19.61
CA LEU A 862 -27.75 -0.40 -20.46
C LEU A 862 -27.35 -1.85 -20.16
N SER A 863 -27.97 -2.53 -19.20
CA SER A 863 -27.69 -3.92 -18.86
C SER A 863 -28.96 -4.52 -18.26
N GLN A 864 -29.82 -5.10 -19.09
CA GLN A 864 -31.09 -5.69 -18.63
C GLN A 864 -30.92 -7.19 -18.42
N VAL A 865 -29.95 -7.57 -17.58
CA VAL A 865 -29.64 -8.96 -17.28
C VAL A 865 -30.55 -9.50 -16.17
N THR A 866 -31.26 -10.57 -16.46
CA THR A 866 -32.07 -11.32 -15.49
C THR A 866 -31.59 -12.76 -15.35
N TYR A 867 -31.87 -13.35 -14.19
CA TYR A 867 -31.58 -14.75 -13.86
C TYR A 867 -32.89 -15.44 -13.49
N GLU A 868 -33.30 -16.47 -14.22
CA GLU A 868 -34.53 -17.22 -13.97
C GLU A 868 -34.20 -18.63 -13.48
N GLY A 869 -34.74 -19.05 -12.33
CA GLY A 869 -34.54 -20.39 -11.81
C GLY A 869 -35.44 -20.68 -10.62
N GLU A 870 -35.08 -21.68 -9.81
CA GLU A 870 -35.91 -22.14 -8.69
C GLU A 870 -35.17 -22.12 -7.35
N TYR A 871 -35.92 -21.82 -6.28
CA TYR A 871 -35.49 -21.96 -4.89
C TYR A 871 -36.24 -23.09 -4.20
N ASN A 872 -35.53 -23.89 -3.42
CA ASN A 872 -36.16 -24.89 -2.55
C ASN A 872 -36.80 -24.25 -1.29
N LEU A 873 -37.49 -25.07 -0.49
CA LEU A 873 -38.14 -24.63 0.76
C LEU A 873 -37.18 -24.08 1.84
N LYS A 874 -35.87 -24.30 1.69
CA LYS A 874 -34.84 -23.76 2.59
C LYS A 874 -34.28 -22.41 2.12
N GLY A 875 -34.75 -21.88 0.98
CA GLY A 875 -34.25 -20.64 0.38
C GLY A 875 -32.94 -20.79 -0.40
N LYS A 876 -32.65 -22.00 -0.89
CA LYS A 876 -31.43 -22.34 -1.63
C LYS A 876 -31.76 -22.48 -3.11
N THR A 877 -30.91 -21.92 -3.98
CA THR A 877 -31.05 -22.08 -5.44
C THR A 877 -30.82 -23.53 -5.82
N ILE A 878 -31.71 -24.07 -6.66
CA ILE A 878 -31.67 -25.46 -7.14
C ILE A 878 -32.00 -25.49 -8.64
N GLY A 879 -31.63 -26.58 -9.30
CA GLY A 879 -32.01 -26.85 -10.68
C GLY A 879 -31.37 -25.90 -11.68
N ARG A 880 -32.01 -25.74 -12.84
CA ARG A 880 -31.52 -24.91 -13.93
C ARG A 880 -31.79 -23.42 -13.67
N TRP A 881 -30.78 -22.59 -13.94
CA TRP A 881 -30.84 -21.15 -13.86
C TRP A 881 -30.44 -20.53 -15.20
N ASP A 882 -31.40 -19.92 -15.88
CA ASP A 882 -31.25 -19.30 -17.19
C ASP A 882 -30.90 -17.82 -17.04
N ILE A 883 -29.95 -17.34 -17.86
CA ILE A 883 -29.51 -15.95 -17.89
C ILE A 883 -30.07 -15.32 -19.16
N SER A 884 -30.81 -14.23 -19.00
CA SER A 884 -31.37 -13.48 -20.12
C SER A 884 -30.84 -12.04 -20.16
N HIS A 885 -30.70 -11.47 -21.35
CA HIS A 885 -30.38 -10.04 -21.56
C HIS A 885 -31.38 -9.44 -22.56
N ASP A 886 -32.05 -8.36 -22.15
CA ASP A 886 -33.15 -7.74 -22.91
C ASP A 886 -34.24 -8.77 -23.28
N GLY A 887 -34.55 -9.70 -22.36
CA GLY A 887 -35.56 -10.75 -22.54
C GLY A 887 -35.15 -11.92 -23.44
N LYS A 888 -33.92 -11.94 -23.96
CA LYS A 888 -33.37 -13.07 -24.72
C LYS A 888 -32.46 -13.91 -23.84
N GLN A 889 -32.68 -15.22 -23.79
CA GLN A 889 -31.79 -16.14 -23.10
C GLN A 889 -30.41 -16.13 -23.77
N ILE A 890 -29.37 -15.82 -22.99
CA ILE A 890 -27.97 -15.73 -23.43
C ILE A 890 -27.08 -16.80 -22.80
N GLY A 891 -27.57 -17.54 -21.82
CA GLY A 891 -26.87 -18.67 -21.21
C GLY A 891 -27.55 -19.15 -19.93
N GLY A 892 -26.79 -19.74 -19.03
CA GLY A 892 -27.28 -20.30 -17.78
C GLY A 892 -26.35 -21.35 -17.20
N GLY A 893 -26.84 -22.10 -16.23
CA GLY A 893 -26.23 -23.31 -15.72
C GLY A 893 -27.11 -24.00 -14.68
N GLN A 894 -26.58 -24.97 -13.96
CA GLN A 894 -27.33 -25.72 -12.96
C GLN A 894 -26.78 -25.52 -11.55
N TYR A 895 -27.67 -25.48 -10.57
CA TYR A 895 -27.37 -25.52 -9.14
C TYR A 895 -27.78 -26.86 -8.55
N GLN A 896 -26.96 -27.36 -7.62
CA GLN A 896 -27.26 -28.50 -6.77
C GLN A 896 -27.08 -28.09 -5.31
N GLU A 897 -27.94 -28.58 -4.41
CA GLU A 897 -27.75 -28.40 -2.98
C GLU A 897 -26.85 -29.51 -2.43
N GLN A 898 -25.77 -29.12 -1.76
CA GLN A 898 -24.91 -30.03 -1.01
C GLN A 898 -24.63 -29.44 0.36
N ASN A 899 -24.83 -30.22 1.42
CA ASN A 899 -24.61 -29.80 2.82
C ASN A 899 -25.30 -28.47 3.20
N GLY A 900 -26.50 -28.21 2.67
CA GLY A 900 -27.25 -26.98 2.92
C GLY A 900 -26.71 -25.73 2.20
N ILE A 901 -25.81 -25.90 1.22
CA ILE A 901 -25.23 -24.84 0.39
C ILE A 901 -25.59 -25.12 -1.07
N SER A 902 -26.04 -24.09 -1.80
CA SER A 902 -26.20 -24.17 -3.25
C SER A 902 -24.86 -24.03 -3.95
N ILE A 903 -24.47 -25.05 -4.70
CA ILE A 903 -23.25 -25.05 -5.51
C ILE A 903 -23.61 -25.07 -7.00
N LYS A 904 -22.77 -24.46 -7.84
CA LYS A 904 -22.91 -24.53 -9.29
C LYS A 904 -22.36 -25.86 -9.79
N VAL A 905 -23.07 -26.54 -10.69
CA VAL A 905 -22.64 -27.82 -11.29
C VAL A 905 -22.87 -27.79 -12.80
N GLY A 906 -22.13 -28.64 -13.53
CA GLY A 906 -22.30 -28.80 -14.98
C GLY A 906 -21.82 -27.58 -15.79
N ASP A 907 -22.33 -27.46 -17.01
CA ASP A 907 -21.93 -26.38 -17.92
C ASP A 907 -22.56 -25.04 -17.51
N TRP A 908 -21.75 -23.98 -17.58
CA TRP A 908 -22.10 -22.65 -17.13
C TRP A 908 -21.65 -21.57 -18.10
N LEU A 909 -22.48 -20.53 -18.21
CA LEU A 909 -22.14 -19.27 -18.85
C LEU A 909 -22.10 -18.16 -17.80
N GLU A 910 -20.93 -17.59 -17.53
CA GLU A 910 -20.77 -16.51 -16.55
C GLU A 910 -20.56 -15.16 -17.25
N LEU A 911 -21.32 -14.14 -16.85
CA LEU A 911 -21.16 -12.79 -17.37
C LEU A 911 -19.99 -12.08 -16.67
N SER A 912 -19.24 -11.26 -17.42
CA SER A 912 -18.22 -10.39 -16.81
C SER A 912 -18.86 -9.33 -15.88
N GLU A 913 -18.13 -8.85 -14.87
CA GLU A 913 -18.61 -7.76 -14.00
C GLU A 913 -18.92 -6.46 -14.77
N GLN A 914 -18.38 -6.31 -15.98
CA GLN A 914 -18.61 -5.19 -16.87
C GLN A 914 -19.67 -5.47 -17.94
N PHE A 915 -20.46 -6.55 -17.81
CA PHE A 915 -21.46 -6.93 -18.79
C PHE A 915 -22.53 -5.83 -18.96
N ARG A 916 -22.51 -5.20 -20.13
CA ARG A 916 -23.41 -4.11 -20.53
C ARG A 916 -23.66 -4.21 -22.03
N LYS A 917 -24.62 -3.44 -22.54
CA LYS A 917 -25.02 -3.37 -23.96
C LYS A 917 -23.83 -3.29 -24.91
N PHE A 918 -22.80 -2.50 -24.56
CA PHE A 918 -21.60 -2.31 -25.39
C PHE A 918 -20.46 -3.28 -25.10
N ASN A 919 -20.53 -4.02 -23.99
CA ASN A 919 -19.49 -4.93 -23.52
C ASN A 919 -20.15 -6.26 -23.06
N GLN A 920 -20.50 -7.12 -24.02
CA GLN A 920 -21.21 -8.38 -23.75
C GLN A 920 -20.23 -9.57 -23.62
N ILE A 921 -19.25 -9.41 -22.73
CA ILE A 921 -18.26 -10.47 -22.46
C ILE A 921 -18.83 -11.47 -21.47
N ALA A 922 -18.87 -12.74 -21.88
CA ALA A 922 -19.19 -13.88 -21.03
C ALA A 922 -18.05 -14.92 -21.05
N TYR A 923 -18.14 -15.90 -20.17
CA TYR A 923 -17.19 -17.01 -20.08
C TYR A 923 -17.99 -18.31 -20.02
N GLN A 924 -17.73 -19.23 -20.95
CA GLN A 924 -18.32 -20.56 -20.96
C GLN A 924 -17.33 -21.56 -20.38
N GLY A 925 -17.78 -22.40 -19.45
CA GLY A 925 -16.97 -23.47 -18.87
C GLY A 925 -17.83 -24.44 -18.07
N LYS A 926 -17.19 -25.33 -17.31
CA LYS A 926 -17.88 -26.37 -16.54
C LYS A 926 -17.50 -26.29 -15.06
N TYR A 927 -18.45 -26.63 -14.20
CA TYR A 927 -18.26 -26.87 -12.79
C TYR A 927 -18.35 -28.38 -12.50
N ASN A 928 -17.54 -28.85 -11.55
CA ASN A 928 -17.68 -30.20 -11.02
C ASN A 928 -18.73 -30.26 -9.91
N ASP A 929 -18.95 -31.46 -9.38
CA ASP A 929 -19.94 -31.74 -8.34
C ASP A 929 -19.56 -31.16 -6.97
N GLN A 930 -18.41 -30.48 -6.83
CA GLN A 930 -18.00 -29.77 -5.62
C GLN A 930 -18.14 -28.23 -5.76
N GLY A 931 -18.68 -27.74 -6.88
CA GLY A 931 -18.76 -26.31 -7.15
C GLY A 931 -17.43 -25.67 -7.60
N LEU A 932 -16.43 -26.47 -7.98
CA LEU A 932 -15.15 -26.00 -8.48
C LEU A 932 -15.16 -25.89 -10.01
N LYS A 933 -14.57 -24.82 -10.53
CA LYS A 933 -14.38 -24.62 -11.97
C LYS A 933 -13.40 -25.67 -12.50
N ILE A 934 -13.82 -26.41 -13.51
CA ILE A 934 -13.00 -27.41 -14.20
C ILE A 934 -12.88 -27.11 -15.68
N GLY A 935 -11.82 -27.62 -16.30
CA GLY A 935 -11.55 -27.44 -17.73
C GLY A 935 -11.21 -26.01 -18.15
N LYS A 936 -11.22 -25.76 -19.45
CA LYS A 936 -10.88 -24.47 -20.04
C LYS A 936 -12.11 -23.57 -20.12
N TRP A 937 -12.05 -22.40 -19.49
CA TRP A 937 -13.07 -21.36 -19.62
C TRP A 937 -12.82 -20.50 -20.86
N VAL A 938 -13.78 -20.53 -21.79
CA VAL A 938 -13.69 -19.83 -23.07
C VAL A 938 -14.35 -18.47 -22.94
N LYS A 939 -13.58 -17.40 -23.17
CA LYS A 939 -14.12 -16.03 -23.24
C LYS A 939 -14.94 -15.88 -24.52
N MET A 940 -16.21 -15.50 -24.37
CA MET A 940 -17.13 -15.25 -25.47
C MET A 940 -17.48 -13.77 -25.54
N ASN A 941 -17.59 -13.25 -26.76
CA ASN A 941 -18.16 -11.93 -27.02
C ASN A 941 -19.54 -12.13 -27.64
N LEU A 942 -20.58 -12.10 -26.81
CA LEU A 942 -21.94 -12.42 -27.22
C LEU A 942 -22.51 -11.41 -28.23
N ARG A 943 -21.96 -10.19 -28.26
CA ARG A 943 -22.35 -9.16 -29.23
C ARG A 943 -22.06 -9.57 -30.67
N ASN A 944 -20.94 -10.27 -30.90
CA ASN A 944 -20.55 -10.72 -32.23
C ASN A 944 -21.40 -11.92 -32.70
N GLN A 945 -21.94 -12.69 -31.76
CA GLN A 945 -22.75 -13.89 -32.03
C GLN A 945 -24.22 -13.55 -32.31
N GLN A 946 -24.76 -12.46 -31.74
CA GLN A 946 -26.14 -12.03 -31.99
C GLN A 946 -26.40 -11.58 -33.45
N ASN A 947 -25.35 -11.33 -34.24
CA ASN A 947 -25.47 -10.97 -35.65
C ASN A 947 -25.42 -12.18 -36.60
N SER A 948 -25.10 -13.38 -36.12
CA SER A 948 -25.22 -14.62 -36.92
C SER A 948 -26.56 -15.29 -36.62
N SER A 949 -27.48 -15.29 -37.58
CA SER A 949 -28.87 -15.75 -37.47
C SER A 949 -29.08 -17.25 -37.19
N GLN A 950 -28.06 -17.98 -36.75
CA GLN A 950 -28.15 -19.41 -36.42
C GLN A 950 -27.38 -19.71 -35.13
N ILE A 951 -28.07 -19.67 -33.99
CA ILE A 951 -27.62 -20.33 -32.76
C ILE A 951 -28.71 -21.29 -32.34
N LYS A 952 -28.57 -22.56 -32.75
CA LYS A 952 -29.24 -23.68 -32.09
C LYS A 952 -28.27 -24.20 -31.05
N PHE A 953 -28.61 -24.06 -29.77
CA PHE A 953 -27.92 -24.83 -28.73
C PHE A 953 -28.32 -26.29 -28.92
N LYS A 954 -27.38 -27.12 -29.38
CA LYS A 954 -27.55 -28.58 -29.39
C LYS A 954 -27.11 -29.06 -28.00
N TYR A 955 -28.09 -29.42 -27.16
CA TYR A 955 -27.88 -30.01 -25.85
C TYR A 955 -28.08 -31.52 -25.93
#